data_AF-A0A7U9NB44-F1
#
_entry.id   AF-A0A7U9NB44-F1
#
_cell.length_a   1.000
_cell.length_b   1.000
_cell.length_c   1.000
_cell.angle_alpha   90.00
_cell.angle_beta   90.00
_cell.angle_gamma   90.00
#
_symmetry.space_group_name_H-M   'P 1'
#
loop_
_entity.id
_entity.type
_entity.pdbx_description
1 polymer ?
#
loop_
_entity_poly.entity_id
_entity_poly.type
_entity_poly.pdbx_seq_one_letter_code
_entity_poly.pdbx_strand_id
1 'polypeptide(L)'
;MGRKKIMTKFLMCFAAAATVVTGILGSVPLPVKAAEEGSYTVKFEAYEGTCETESISVPRGESIILPDAFYEGHYLESWVDVNDEGDVTVCTAIGKAGSVYTPERDMRLYANWKPNQEQDTTVTYEARIGDIQYEELEEAFANAQAGDTITVLKDCSVSKTLEVTADNVTLESENAETPVTVSREEEFAGKNYAEDAGNVLVGISSGSLVTQNIILDGGAVLDEDFNNTGQVWDSPLIYVKGFYSMKAGTVLQNNYNTDYSESVDSSRSVRTAGAVDVTWDAGMVMDGGLIQDCYTLGAGGGIQSSKTAEVTITSGTIRHCAAVWGGALGLMGPSEASNMELSGNISDSTGGAVWSTLSLVMTDCVIEGNSSGYDGGGVYMATGDQAKLIRCTITGNTAPRGCAIQTSKGEGTKALVIRDCTITGNRSGEKIHAGGTICYMNETGIILSGRIVMEDNLSVGYEPCDIHYFYNTGASILLDEDFESDSTFVLGGYDTIKPGRVLIDGTLYHKDASTEQFVWHCPNYRTEKRGENLYLAEVPKTYTVTYDANNSSPGYSSVYCSDPNDYTSEDIVVIMGEEELFPLMGNLVKFGCDFTGWNTEKNGSGTSYMPGQEISLTDDLFLYAQWQEKDPITLTYIFNGGTGETESEQVIPGANTVFPDASRKGYRFKGWYEDEELTVFVGNAGEKHYAPRQDASYYAAWEKTEATVAFDADGGEMESGDIATKIGDTITLPSCTKEGYEFVGWYDGDICVGQAGEDYIVVDDVILKAHYVKKEASACTVAFDADGGEMEGGDITAKVGDTIMLPACTKDGYEFTGWYDGDICAGQAGEKYTVTGDVILKAYYEKKAEITYLITFDPNGGRKAAPVKVAKGEKITLPGTEKSGYVFLGWYTEKKGGILLGLAGDELEVSKDMTVYALWEKEKAEGTGDKGQETCKVTFHTEGGTLKNKTLTIVKGAGLYLPLPEKKGYDFTGWYLDKSLTQFAGAYRDSYRITKDTDFYAKWEKTREEHKKGDNTDDSTDQGNSAEVVDTYTVKYDANGGTVKESSVRVAKGADVKLPVAEREGFTFKGWYTDRKEFIGKAGGTYKPDQDICLYAGWDKSAGGSAEDTNSSSGTKTGAAVADTGSGVSGDKKTDIPTVGKSGNTAVGGPGAGTENGPVIQTGRTSPIYLLAVLGMAGILLAALSVREGKRSSGE
;
A
#
# COMPACT_ATOMS: atom_id res chain seq x y z
N MET A 1 2.42 -64.55 17.96
CA MET A 1 2.28 -65.06 16.57
C MET A 1 1.98 -63.90 15.63
N GLY A 2 2.22 -64.05 14.31
CA GLY A 2 1.67 -63.16 13.26
C GLY A 2 2.48 -61.88 12.95
N ARG A 3 2.77 -61.65 11.67
CA ARG A 3 3.47 -60.45 11.13
C ARG A 3 2.64 -59.77 10.03
N LYS A 4 2.70 -58.43 9.95
CA LYS A 4 2.67 -57.57 8.74
C LYS A 4 3.32 -56.22 9.17
N LYS A 5 4.29 -55.60 8.47
CA LYS A 5 4.37 -55.08 7.08
C LYS A 5 3.42 -53.88 6.85
N ILE A 6 3.83 -52.75 6.23
CA ILE A 6 5.04 -52.43 5.43
C ILE A 6 5.22 -50.88 5.29
N MET A 7 6.45 -50.36 5.21
CA MET A 7 6.97 -49.26 4.32
C MET A 7 8.26 -48.61 4.89
N THR A 8 9.17 -47.91 4.17
CA THR A 8 9.76 -48.10 2.81
C THR A 8 11.06 -47.26 2.69
N LYS A 9 12.15 -47.89 2.18
CA LYS A 9 13.30 -47.42 1.34
C LYS A 9 13.48 -45.92 0.98
N PHE A 10 14.67 -45.37 0.62
CA PHE A 10 16.03 -45.85 0.20
C PHE A 10 17.01 -44.62 0.18
N LEU A 11 18.31 -44.64 -0.20
CA LEU A 11 19.48 -45.53 0.00
C LEU A 11 20.65 -45.12 -0.94
N MET A 12 21.86 -44.87 -0.43
CA MET A 12 23.22 -44.99 -1.07
C MET A 12 24.28 -44.83 0.05
N CYS A 13 25.33 -45.65 0.29
CA CYS A 13 26.23 -46.52 -0.51
C CYS A 13 27.29 -45.72 -1.31
N PHE A 14 28.60 -46.03 -1.33
CA PHE A 14 29.40 -47.28 -1.21
C PHE A 14 30.75 -47.04 -0.47
N ALA A 15 31.73 -47.95 -0.26
CA ALA A 15 31.78 -49.39 0.15
C ALA A 15 33.22 -49.97 0.01
N ALA A 16 33.69 -50.85 0.93
CA ALA A 16 34.73 -51.92 0.74
C ALA A 16 35.13 -52.60 2.09
N ALA A 17 35.78 -53.78 2.19
CA ALA A 17 35.54 -55.11 1.59
C ALA A 17 36.51 -56.21 2.15
N ALA A 18 35.98 -57.31 2.73
CA ALA A 18 36.63 -58.63 3.00
C ALA A 18 37.86 -58.67 3.97
N THR A 19 38.35 -59.79 4.54
CA THR A 19 38.27 -61.25 4.20
C THR A 19 38.38 -62.15 5.47
N VAL A 20 38.13 -63.48 5.36
CA VAL A 20 38.10 -64.48 6.47
C VAL A 20 39.13 -65.60 6.30
N VAL A 21 39.78 -66.05 7.40
CA VAL A 21 40.51 -67.36 7.53
C VAL A 21 40.29 -67.94 8.96
N THR A 22 40.52 -69.25 9.15
CA THR A 22 40.00 -70.11 10.25
C THR A 22 41.05 -70.77 11.16
N GLY A 23 40.67 -71.12 12.41
CA GLY A 23 41.21 -72.28 13.17
C GLY A 23 41.21 -72.13 14.70
N ILE A 24 41.29 -73.17 15.54
CA ILE A 24 40.51 -74.44 15.67
C ILE A 24 40.93 -75.15 17.00
N LEU A 25 39.99 -75.81 17.70
CA LEU A 25 40.15 -76.77 18.83
C LEU A 25 40.71 -76.31 20.21
N GLY A 26 39.94 -76.63 21.26
CA GLY A 26 40.32 -76.67 22.69
C GLY A 26 39.12 -77.18 23.52
N SER A 27 39.30 -78.19 24.38
CA SER A 27 38.18 -79.08 24.80
C SER A 27 37.80 -79.13 26.29
N VAL A 28 36.48 -79.22 26.51
CA VAL A 28 35.66 -79.61 27.70
C VAL A 28 36.13 -80.98 28.28
N PRO A 29 36.11 -81.33 29.61
CA PRO A 29 34.85 -81.43 30.40
C PRO A 29 34.85 -81.28 31.96
N LEU A 30 33.63 -81.15 32.51
CA LEU A 30 33.21 -81.45 33.91
C LEU A 30 33.16 -82.98 34.15
N PRO A 31 33.23 -83.52 35.41
CA PRO A 31 31.98 -83.98 36.07
C PRO A 31 31.99 -84.19 37.62
N VAL A 32 30.97 -83.70 38.34
CA VAL A 32 30.51 -84.22 39.67
C VAL A 32 29.00 -83.87 39.84
N LYS A 33 28.14 -84.56 40.61
CA LYS A 33 27.76 -85.98 40.74
C LYS A 33 26.47 -86.03 41.60
N ALA A 34 25.49 -86.87 41.27
CA ALA A 34 24.18 -86.90 41.97
C ALA A 34 24.23 -87.55 43.37
N ALA A 35 23.24 -87.19 44.20
CA ALA A 35 22.90 -87.79 45.50
C ALA A 35 21.36 -88.00 45.59
N GLU A 36 20.88 -88.78 46.57
CA GLU A 36 19.57 -89.46 46.52
C GLU A 36 18.38 -88.67 47.08
N GLU A 37 17.18 -89.12 46.71
CA GLU A 37 15.91 -88.41 46.82
C GLU A 37 15.28 -88.41 48.22
N GLY A 38 14.61 -87.30 48.52
CA GLY A 38 13.56 -87.17 49.51
C GLY A 38 12.94 -85.78 49.37
N SER A 39 11.68 -85.59 49.74
CA SER A 39 11.05 -84.26 49.80
C SER A 39 10.61 -83.91 51.22
N TYR A 40 10.39 -82.63 51.44
CA TYR A 40 9.67 -82.09 52.60
C TYR A 40 8.38 -81.41 52.13
N THR A 41 7.36 -81.41 52.98
CA THR A 41 6.08 -80.77 52.69
C THR A 41 5.91 -79.54 53.57
N VAL A 42 5.73 -78.39 52.91
CA VAL A 42 5.42 -77.11 53.54
C VAL A 42 3.92 -76.86 53.34
N LYS A 43 3.20 -76.58 54.42
CA LYS A 43 1.78 -76.15 54.37
C LYS A 43 1.64 -74.68 54.70
N PHE A 44 0.62 -74.03 54.14
CA PHE A 44 0.35 -72.61 54.32
C PHE A 44 -1.06 -72.41 54.90
N GLU A 45 -1.15 -71.88 56.12
CA GLU A 45 -2.40 -71.64 56.84
C GLU A 45 -2.58 -70.12 57.05
N ALA A 46 -3.45 -69.50 56.25
CA ALA A 46 -3.62 -68.04 56.17
C ALA A 46 -4.50 -67.40 57.28
N TYR A 47 -5.11 -68.23 58.12
CA TYR A 47 -6.05 -67.87 59.19
C TYR A 47 -7.21 -66.96 58.75
N GLU A 48 -7.13 -65.65 59.01
CA GLU A 48 -8.21 -64.68 58.71
C GLU A 48 -8.17 -64.20 57.25
N GLY A 49 -7.04 -64.37 56.58
CA GLY A 49 -6.87 -64.12 55.15
C GLY A 49 -7.05 -65.38 54.29
N THR A 50 -6.80 -65.22 52.99
CA THR A 50 -6.88 -66.29 51.98
C THR A 50 -5.53 -66.49 51.29
N CYS A 51 -5.17 -67.75 50.99
CA CYS A 51 -4.01 -68.12 50.19
C CYS A 51 -4.44 -69.21 49.21
N GLU A 52 -4.08 -69.08 47.93
CA GLU A 52 -4.47 -70.06 46.90
C GLU A 52 -3.64 -71.36 46.93
N THR A 53 -2.55 -71.40 47.70
CA THR A 53 -1.56 -72.50 47.70
C THR A 53 -1.50 -73.20 49.07
N GLU A 54 -2.42 -74.12 49.35
CA GLU A 54 -2.52 -74.80 50.67
C GLU A 54 -1.24 -75.56 51.10
N SER A 55 -0.51 -76.17 50.16
CA SER A 55 0.75 -76.86 50.44
C SER A 55 1.59 -77.17 49.20
N ILE A 56 2.90 -77.28 49.39
CA ILE A 56 3.90 -77.63 48.36
C ILE A 56 4.80 -78.75 48.91
N SER A 57 5.19 -79.72 48.07
CA SER A 57 6.23 -80.71 48.38
C SER A 57 7.51 -80.39 47.60
N VAL A 58 8.64 -80.38 48.30
CA VAL A 58 9.90 -79.73 47.89
C VAL A 58 11.06 -80.71 48.06
N PRO A 59 11.86 -81.02 47.02
CA PRO A 59 13.04 -81.86 47.16
C PRO A 59 14.02 -81.33 48.22
N ARG A 60 14.65 -82.22 48.98
CA ARG A 60 15.56 -81.85 50.08
C ARG A 60 16.77 -81.06 49.56
N GLY A 61 16.89 -79.82 50.02
CA GLY A 61 17.95 -78.90 49.60
C GLY A 61 17.59 -78.04 48.38
N GLU A 62 16.41 -78.23 47.78
CA GLU A 62 15.83 -77.27 46.84
C GLU A 62 14.92 -76.26 47.55
N SER A 63 14.76 -75.08 46.95
CA SER A 63 13.99 -73.98 47.52
C SER A 63 12.65 -73.80 46.83
N ILE A 64 11.62 -73.46 47.60
CA ILE A 64 10.38 -72.88 47.08
C ILE A 64 10.42 -71.35 47.13
N ILE A 65 9.59 -70.72 46.31
CA ILE A 65 9.16 -69.34 46.55
C ILE A 65 7.94 -69.42 47.47
N LEU A 66 7.94 -68.68 48.58
CA LEU A 66 6.80 -68.61 49.49
C LEU A 66 5.60 -67.93 48.78
N PRO A 67 4.40 -68.51 48.83
CA PRO A 67 3.24 -68.00 48.12
C PRO A 67 2.73 -66.69 48.73
N ASP A 68 1.89 -65.98 47.98
CA ASP A 68 1.22 -64.78 48.47
C ASP A 68 -0.11 -65.13 49.17
N ALA A 69 -0.59 -64.22 50.02
CA ALA A 69 -1.86 -64.34 50.73
C ALA A 69 -2.48 -62.96 50.95
N PHE A 70 -3.81 -62.87 50.95
CA PHE A 70 -4.56 -61.63 51.06
C PHE A 70 -5.48 -61.60 52.29
N TYR A 71 -5.43 -60.51 53.06
CA TYR A 71 -6.39 -60.16 54.10
C TYR A 71 -6.73 -58.66 54.00
N GLU A 72 -8.01 -58.30 54.14
CA GLU A 72 -8.45 -56.94 53.85
C GLU A 72 -7.98 -55.93 54.92
N GLY A 73 -7.43 -54.79 54.48
CA GLY A 73 -6.85 -53.76 55.36
C GLY A 73 -5.51 -54.11 56.02
N HIS A 74 -4.94 -55.28 55.70
CA HIS A 74 -3.68 -55.78 56.26
C HIS A 74 -2.73 -56.22 55.14
N TYR A 75 -1.42 -56.26 55.42
CA TYR A 75 -0.44 -56.93 54.57
C TYR A 75 0.17 -58.15 55.27
N LEU A 76 0.64 -59.11 54.46
CA LEU A 76 1.37 -60.27 54.95
C LEU A 76 2.82 -59.85 55.27
N GLU A 77 3.12 -59.65 56.56
CA GLU A 77 4.48 -59.31 57.00
C GLU A 77 5.44 -60.48 56.76
N SER A 78 5.00 -61.69 57.10
CA SER A 78 5.75 -62.92 56.87
C SER A 78 4.88 -64.17 57.01
N TRP A 79 5.39 -65.26 56.45
CA TRP A 79 5.08 -66.62 56.86
C TRP A 79 5.94 -66.99 58.07
N VAL A 80 5.31 -67.48 59.16
CA VAL A 80 5.98 -67.89 60.39
C VAL A 80 5.84 -69.40 60.64
N ASP A 81 6.94 -70.07 60.97
CA ASP A 81 6.95 -71.45 61.48
C ASP A 81 6.69 -71.40 63.00
N VAL A 82 5.68 -72.13 63.48
CA VAL A 82 5.23 -72.04 64.88
C VAL A 82 5.49 -73.38 65.57
N ASN A 83 6.34 -73.36 66.60
CA ASN A 83 6.78 -74.56 67.31
C ASN A 83 6.61 -74.39 68.83
N ASP A 84 6.00 -75.38 69.49
CA ASP A 84 5.84 -75.39 70.94
C ASP A 84 7.04 -76.08 71.62
N GLU A 85 7.95 -75.29 72.19
CA GLU A 85 9.08 -75.80 72.97
C GLU A 85 8.74 -75.84 74.48
N GLY A 86 7.76 -76.67 74.83
CA GLY A 86 7.27 -76.83 76.19
C GLY A 86 6.15 -75.83 76.53
N ASP A 87 6.28 -75.10 77.63
CA ASP A 87 5.30 -74.09 78.06
C ASP A 87 5.43 -72.74 77.29
N VAL A 88 6.22 -72.71 76.20
CA VAL A 88 6.46 -71.52 75.36
C VAL A 88 6.31 -71.87 73.88
N THR A 89 5.32 -71.26 73.23
CA THR A 89 5.19 -71.25 71.76
C THR A 89 6.18 -70.25 71.16
N VAL A 90 7.02 -70.71 70.24
CA VAL A 90 8.01 -69.91 69.52
C VAL A 90 7.59 -69.77 68.06
N CYS A 91 7.29 -68.54 67.65
CA CYS A 91 6.97 -68.18 66.26
C CYS A 91 8.22 -67.64 65.58
N THR A 92 8.75 -68.33 64.58
CA THR A 92 9.95 -67.95 63.83
C THR A 92 9.57 -67.49 62.43
N ALA A 93 9.89 -66.24 62.07
CA ALA A 93 9.66 -65.73 60.72
C ALA A 93 10.57 -66.43 59.70
N ILE A 94 9.98 -66.97 58.64
CA ILE A 94 10.67 -67.74 57.59
C ILE A 94 10.90 -66.89 56.33
N GLY A 95 9.98 -65.99 56.01
CA GLY A 95 10.11 -65.04 54.89
C GLY A 95 8.77 -64.44 54.50
N LYS A 96 8.78 -63.42 53.64
CA LYS A 96 7.55 -62.82 53.07
C LYS A 96 7.14 -63.53 51.77
N ALA A 97 5.96 -63.20 51.25
CA ALA A 97 5.57 -63.63 49.90
C ALA A 97 6.67 -63.28 48.88
N GLY A 98 6.96 -64.20 47.96
CA GLY A 98 8.04 -64.04 46.99
C GLY A 98 9.45 -64.36 47.50
N SER A 99 9.67 -64.52 48.81
CA SER A 99 10.98 -64.95 49.33
C SER A 99 11.29 -66.40 48.93
N VAL A 100 12.55 -66.65 48.55
CA VAL A 100 13.07 -68.00 48.28
C VAL A 100 13.46 -68.65 49.61
N TYR A 101 12.88 -69.82 49.92
CA TYR A 101 13.11 -70.55 51.16
C TYR A 101 13.37 -72.05 50.91
N THR A 102 14.43 -72.58 51.53
CA THR A 102 14.78 -74.01 51.52
C THR A 102 14.24 -74.67 52.79
N PRO A 103 13.18 -75.51 52.73
CA PRO A 103 12.72 -76.22 53.91
C PRO A 103 13.74 -77.26 54.38
N GLU A 104 14.06 -77.23 55.68
CA GLU A 104 14.96 -78.21 56.31
C GLU A 104 14.22 -79.43 56.89
N ARG A 105 12.88 -79.38 56.93
CA ARG A 105 11.95 -80.40 57.45
C ARG A 105 10.53 -80.21 56.90
N ASP A 106 9.64 -81.16 57.18
CA ASP A 106 8.19 -80.94 57.09
C ASP A 106 7.77 -79.86 58.11
N MET A 107 6.94 -78.91 57.68
CA MET A 107 6.53 -77.76 58.49
C MET A 107 5.19 -77.15 58.04
N ARG A 108 4.60 -76.35 58.91
CA ARG A 108 3.42 -75.54 58.60
C ARG A 108 3.72 -74.10 58.90
N LEU A 109 3.52 -73.27 57.89
CA LEU A 109 3.76 -71.85 57.95
C LEU A 109 2.43 -71.12 58.05
N TYR A 110 2.38 -70.18 58.97
CA TYR A 110 1.19 -69.43 59.33
C TYR A 110 1.33 -67.98 58.87
N ALA A 111 0.25 -67.38 58.40
CA ALA A 111 0.29 -65.98 57.97
C ALA A 111 0.33 -65.04 59.17
N ASN A 112 1.35 -64.18 59.21
CA ASN A 112 1.50 -63.11 60.19
C ASN A 112 1.09 -61.78 59.54
N TRP A 113 -0.04 -61.24 60.00
CA TRP A 113 -0.73 -60.08 59.41
C TRP A 113 -0.40 -58.78 60.17
N LYS A 114 -0.17 -57.69 59.43
CA LYS A 114 -0.03 -56.34 59.99
C LYS A 114 -1.05 -55.39 59.37
N PRO A 115 -1.74 -54.55 60.18
CA PRO A 115 -2.65 -53.54 59.63
C PRO A 115 -1.85 -52.49 58.87
N ASN A 116 -2.41 -51.99 57.76
CA ASN A 116 -1.77 -50.93 57.00
C ASN A 116 -1.79 -49.61 57.80
N GLN A 117 -0.62 -49.00 57.98
CA GLN A 117 -0.48 -47.60 58.40
C GLN A 117 0.18 -46.82 57.27
N GLU A 118 -0.14 -45.53 57.16
CA GLU A 118 0.36 -44.67 56.08
C GLU A 118 1.78 -44.15 56.34
N GLN A 119 2.42 -43.73 55.25
CA GLN A 119 3.73 -43.06 55.13
C GLN A 119 4.98 -43.94 55.32
N ASP A 120 5.48 -44.32 54.14
CA ASP A 120 6.81 -44.71 53.70
C ASP A 120 7.99 -44.71 54.69
N THR A 121 8.76 -45.79 54.61
CA THR A 121 10.19 -45.81 54.93
C THR A 121 10.98 -46.21 53.69
N THR A 122 11.51 -45.21 52.97
CA THR A 122 12.43 -45.43 51.84
C THR A 122 13.84 -45.10 52.29
N VAL A 123 14.61 -46.12 52.70
CA VAL A 123 16.02 -45.98 53.08
C VAL A 123 16.89 -46.70 52.05
N THR A 124 17.69 -45.93 51.31
CA THR A 124 19.05 -46.33 50.89
C THR A 124 19.88 -45.08 50.64
N TYR A 125 20.94 -44.92 51.42
CA TYR A 125 22.08 -44.05 51.13
C TYR A 125 23.18 -44.84 50.39
N GLU A 126 24.31 -44.21 50.03
CA GLU A 126 25.70 -44.75 49.99
C GLU A 126 26.65 -43.83 49.19
N ALA A 127 27.88 -43.65 49.67
CA ALA A 127 28.98 -42.98 48.96
C ALA A 127 30.31 -43.68 49.21
N ARG A 128 31.32 -43.54 48.33
CA ARG A 128 32.58 -44.30 48.46
C ARG A 128 33.86 -43.51 48.13
N ILE A 129 34.88 -43.70 48.98
CA ILE A 129 36.32 -43.55 48.65
C ILE A 129 37.01 -44.86 49.07
N GLY A 130 37.73 -45.51 48.14
CA GLY A 130 38.55 -46.70 48.44
C GLY A 130 37.77 -47.99 48.73
N ASP A 131 38.40 -48.96 49.39
CA ASP A 131 37.80 -50.27 49.71
C ASP A 131 36.65 -50.20 50.75
N ILE A 132 36.33 -49.02 51.28
CA ILE A 132 35.34 -48.81 52.36
C ILE A 132 34.19 -47.96 51.82
N GLN A 133 32.94 -48.43 51.97
CA GLN A 133 31.76 -47.59 51.71
C GLN A 133 31.43 -46.78 52.97
N TYR A 134 31.07 -45.52 52.76
CA TYR A 134 30.46 -44.68 53.77
C TYR A 134 28.96 -44.88 53.73
N GLU A 135 28.33 -44.97 54.90
CA GLU A 135 26.89 -45.12 55.00
C GLU A 135 26.20 -43.82 54.56
N GLU A 136 26.81 -42.65 54.76
CA GLU A 136 26.28 -41.34 54.34
C GLU A 136 27.28 -40.55 53.47
N LEU A 137 26.78 -39.73 52.54
CA LEU A 137 27.61 -38.84 51.69
C LEU A 137 28.38 -37.82 52.53
N GLU A 138 27.78 -37.37 53.63
CA GLU A 138 28.35 -36.40 54.56
C GLU A 138 29.58 -36.97 55.29
N GLU A 139 29.58 -38.27 55.61
CA GLU A 139 30.75 -38.95 56.16
C GLU A 139 31.87 -39.07 55.12
N ALA A 140 31.55 -39.32 53.85
CA ALA A 140 32.54 -39.37 52.78
C ALA A 140 33.27 -38.01 52.64
N PHE A 141 32.53 -36.89 52.64
CA PHE A 141 33.12 -35.55 52.66
C PHE A 141 33.95 -35.29 53.92
N ALA A 142 33.46 -35.68 55.10
CA ALA A 142 34.17 -35.47 56.37
C ALA A 142 35.47 -36.27 56.51
N ASN A 143 35.64 -37.36 55.75
CA ASN A 143 36.84 -38.21 55.77
C ASN A 143 37.75 -38.05 54.54
N ALA A 144 37.34 -37.31 53.51
CA ALA A 144 38.07 -37.16 52.25
C ALA A 144 39.46 -36.52 52.42
N GLN A 145 40.45 -37.08 51.73
CA GLN A 145 41.83 -36.61 51.69
C GLN A 145 42.17 -36.00 50.32
N ALA A 146 43.37 -35.42 50.22
CA ALA A 146 43.76 -34.68 49.03
C ALA A 146 43.96 -35.60 47.80
N GLY A 147 43.17 -35.40 46.76
CA GLY A 147 43.13 -36.22 45.54
C GLY A 147 42.14 -37.38 45.55
N ASP A 148 41.31 -37.54 46.59
CA ASP A 148 40.30 -38.59 46.64
C ASP A 148 39.11 -38.34 45.70
N THR A 149 38.38 -39.41 45.34
CA THR A 149 37.17 -39.34 44.51
C THR A 149 36.00 -39.97 45.24
N ILE A 150 34.98 -39.17 45.55
CA ILE A 150 33.71 -39.55 46.12
C ILE A 150 32.76 -39.92 44.97
N THR A 151 32.56 -41.21 44.76
CA THR A 151 31.53 -41.69 43.83
C THR A 151 30.20 -41.83 44.59
N VAL A 152 29.16 -41.13 44.13
CA VAL A 152 27.78 -41.24 44.61
C VAL A 152 27.04 -42.29 43.77
N LEU A 153 26.30 -43.19 44.43
CA LEU A 153 25.75 -44.39 43.76
C LEU A 153 24.27 -44.28 43.39
N LYS A 154 23.50 -43.40 44.05
CA LYS A 154 22.05 -43.20 43.88
C LYS A 154 21.67 -41.78 44.28
N ASP A 155 20.52 -41.30 43.78
CA ASP A 155 19.91 -40.06 44.23
C ASP A 155 19.76 -40.04 45.76
N CYS A 156 20.20 -38.95 46.39
CA CYS A 156 20.18 -38.80 47.84
C CYS A 156 19.95 -37.34 48.24
N SER A 157 19.34 -37.15 49.41
CA SER A 157 19.35 -35.86 50.11
C SER A 157 20.40 -35.89 51.22
N VAL A 158 20.87 -34.70 51.63
CA VAL A 158 21.77 -34.52 52.76
C VAL A 158 21.13 -33.59 53.80
N SER A 159 21.37 -33.91 55.07
CA SER A 159 20.87 -33.23 56.27
C SER A 159 21.69 -31.98 56.61
N LYS A 160 22.96 -31.89 56.19
CA LYS A 160 23.86 -30.76 56.47
C LYS A 160 24.82 -30.46 55.32
N THR A 161 25.44 -29.27 55.37
CA THR A 161 26.42 -28.81 54.36
C THR A 161 27.58 -29.78 54.17
N LEU A 162 27.87 -30.10 52.91
CA LEU A 162 29.05 -30.84 52.48
C LEU A 162 30.26 -29.90 52.44
N GLU A 163 31.09 -29.94 53.49
CA GLU A 163 32.26 -29.05 53.64
C GLU A 163 33.53 -29.66 53.03
N VAL A 164 34.19 -28.90 52.14
CA VAL A 164 35.46 -29.30 51.48
C VAL A 164 36.64 -28.51 52.05
N THR A 165 37.53 -29.23 52.74
CA THR A 165 38.77 -28.69 53.31
C THR A 165 40.05 -29.26 52.70
N ALA A 166 39.97 -30.40 51.99
CA ALA A 166 41.09 -31.05 51.31
C ALA A 166 41.21 -30.64 49.83
N ASP A 167 42.40 -30.76 49.25
CA ASP A 167 42.69 -30.34 47.87
C ASP A 167 42.40 -31.44 46.84
N ASN A 168 41.77 -31.08 45.72
CA ASN A 168 41.47 -31.94 44.57
C ASN A 168 40.56 -33.14 44.91
N VAL A 169 39.62 -32.96 45.85
CA VAL A 169 38.53 -33.92 46.04
C VAL A 169 37.65 -33.90 44.79
N THR A 170 37.29 -35.06 44.25
CA THR A 170 36.36 -35.17 43.11
C THR A 170 35.01 -35.73 43.58
N LEU A 171 33.91 -35.17 43.10
CA LEU A 171 32.55 -35.68 43.28
C LEU A 171 31.98 -36.09 41.92
N GLU A 172 31.50 -37.34 41.82
CA GLU A 172 30.96 -37.91 40.59
C GLU A 172 29.86 -38.96 40.84
N SER A 173 29.11 -39.30 39.79
CA SER A 173 28.19 -40.46 39.79
C SER A 173 28.87 -41.71 39.27
N GLU A 174 28.44 -42.90 39.70
CA GLU A 174 28.92 -44.18 39.14
C GLU A 174 28.64 -44.29 37.61
N ASN A 175 27.51 -43.77 37.14
CA ASN A 175 27.14 -43.77 35.72
C ASN A 175 27.03 -42.35 35.14
N ALA A 176 27.94 -41.99 34.23
CA ALA A 176 27.90 -40.71 33.53
C ALA A 176 26.71 -40.53 32.56
N GLU A 177 26.07 -41.62 32.11
CA GLU A 177 24.86 -41.52 31.27
C GLU A 177 23.58 -41.27 32.08
N THR A 178 23.62 -41.48 33.41
CA THR A 178 22.53 -41.16 34.34
C THR A 178 23.09 -40.52 35.61
N PRO A 179 23.49 -39.23 35.56
CA PRO A 179 23.96 -38.48 36.72
C PRO A 179 23.00 -38.58 37.92
N VAL A 180 23.58 -38.82 39.09
CA VAL A 180 22.93 -38.86 40.39
C VAL A 180 22.62 -37.44 40.89
N THR A 181 21.49 -37.30 41.57
CA THR A 181 21.04 -36.06 42.21
C THR A 181 21.41 -36.02 43.69
N VAL A 182 22.11 -34.96 44.10
CA VAL A 182 22.34 -34.62 45.50
C VAL A 182 21.55 -33.36 45.83
N SER A 183 20.66 -33.45 46.83
CA SER A 183 19.76 -32.37 47.23
C SER A 183 19.82 -32.09 48.74
N ARG A 184 19.21 -30.99 49.21
CA ARG A 184 19.02 -30.71 50.64
C ARG A 184 17.76 -31.42 51.16
N GLU A 185 17.78 -31.88 52.41
CA GLU A 185 16.57 -32.32 53.14
C GLU A 185 15.70 -31.12 53.60
N GLU A 186 14.45 -31.38 54.01
CA GLU A 186 13.52 -30.33 54.46
C GLU A 186 13.97 -29.66 55.78
N GLU A 187 14.59 -30.39 56.71
CA GLU A 187 15.17 -29.85 57.96
C GLU A 187 16.70 -29.61 57.86
N PHE A 188 17.18 -29.05 56.75
CA PHE A 188 18.61 -28.87 56.48
C PHE A 188 19.36 -28.04 57.53
N ALA A 189 20.28 -28.68 58.25
CA ALA A 189 21.16 -28.08 59.26
C ALA A 189 22.45 -27.51 58.61
N GLY A 190 22.27 -26.52 57.73
CA GLY A 190 23.37 -25.98 56.94
C GLY A 190 24.31 -25.01 57.67
N LYS A 191 25.50 -24.83 57.10
CA LYS A 191 26.56 -23.98 57.64
C LYS A 191 26.52 -22.59 57.01
N ASN A 192 26.51 -21.55 57.84
CA ASN A 192 26.65 -20.17 57.39
C ASN A 192 28.15 -19.82 57.18
N TYR A 193 28.47 -19.23 56.03
CA TYR A 193 29.84 -18.79 55.69
C TYR A 193 30.01 -17.27 55.61
N ALA A 194 28.90 -16.53 55.42
CA ALA A 194 28.84 -15.08 55.32
C ALA A 194 27.42 -14.60 55.64
N GLU A 195 27.28 -13.28 55.83
CA GLU A 195 25.99 -12.60 55.71
C GLU A 195 25.38 -12.98 54.34
N ASP A 196 24.14 -13.47 54.33
CA ASP A 196 23.44 -14.02 53.15
C ASP A 196 24.09 -15.25 52.49
N ALA A 197 24.77 -16.10 53.27
CA ALA A 197 25.27 -17.40 52.83
C ALA A 197 24.98 -18.49 53.88
N GLY A 198 23.73 -18.63 54.31
CA GLY A 198 23.26 -19.69 55.20
C GLY A 198 22.60 -20.83 54.43
N ASN A 199 22.71 -22.07 54.92
CA ASN A 199 22.17 -23.25 54.25
C ASN A 199 22.80 -23.61 52.88
N VAL A 200 24.07 -23.28 52.66
CA VAL A 200 24.83 -23.70 51.46
C VAL A 200 24.86 -25.24 51.37
N LEU A 201 24.61 -25.82 50.19
CA LEU A 201 24.69 -27.29 49.99
C LEU A 201 26.14 -27.79 50.03
N VAL A 202 27.05 -27.14 49.28
CA VAL A 202 28.49 -27.47 49.23
C VAL A 202 29.37 -26.26 49.56
N GLY A 203 30.16 -26.34 50.61
CA GLY A 203 31.00 -25.23 51.09
C GLY A 203 32.50 -25.53 51.02
N ILE A 204 33.20 -24.91 50.06
CA ILE A 204 34.64 -25.09 49.85
C ILE A 204 35.41 -24.06 50.67
N SER A 205 35.69 -24.39 51.94
CA SER A 205 36.16 -23.43 52.94
C SER A 205 37.68 -23.20 52.94
N SER A 206 38.47 -24.15 52.42
CA SER A 206 39.91 -23.98 52.19
C SER A 206 40.53 -24.87 51.11
N GLY A 207 39.91 -26.00 50.77
CA GLY A 207 40.47 -26.99 49.84
C GLY A 207 40.07 -26.74 48.38
N SER A 208 39.98 -27.81 47.58
CA SER A 208 39.42 -27.72 46.24
C SER A 208 38.57 -28.92 45.83
N LEU A 209 37.50 -28.63 45.10
CA LEU A 209 36.52 -29.61 44.63
C LEU A 209 36.47 -29.64 43.10
N VAL A 210 36.42 -30.85 42.54
CA VAL A 210 36.03 -31.11 41.16
C VAL A 210 34.65 -31.76 41.16
N THR A 211 33.74 -31.31 40.30
CA THR A 211 32.45 -31.98 40.05
C THR A 211 32.38 -32.45 38.61
N GLN A 212 32.03 -33.71 38.38
CA GLN A 212 31.80 -34.26 37.04
C GLN A 212 30.62 -35.24 37.02
N ASN A 213 29.78 -35.17 35.99
CA ASN A 213 28.64 -36.09 35.82
C ASN A 213 27.74 -36.23 37.06
N ILE A 214 27.41 -35.13 37.75
CA ILE A 214 26.65 -35.09 39.01
C ILE A 214 25.64 -33.93 38.99
N ILE A 215 24.44 -34.12 39.54
CA ILE A 215 23.42 -33.07 39.67
C ILE A 215 23.42 -32.59 41.11
N LEU A 216 23.55 -31.27 41.32
CA LEU A 216 23.31 -30.62 42.60
C LEU A 216 22.02 -29.79 42.49
N ASP A 217 21.01 -30.14 43.28
CA ASP A 217 19.63 -29.67 43.13
C ASP A 217 19.14 -28.97 44.41
N GLY A 218 18.62 -27.75 44.26
CA GLY A 218 18.09 -26.98 45.38
C GLY A 218 16.62 -27.27 45.71
N GLY A 219 15.87 -27.98 44.88
CA GLY A 219 14.46 -28.31 45.10
C GLY A 219 13.46 -27.15 44.92
N ALA A 220 13.88 -26.00 44.38
CA ALA A 220 12.97 -24.94 43.95
C ALA A 220 12.16 -25.38 42.71
N VAL A 221 10.99 -24.77 42.51
CA VAL A 221 10.12 -25.02 41.36
C VAL A 221 9.66 -23.67 40.82
N LEU A 222 10.36 -23.18 39.80
CA LEU A 222 10.19 -21.84 39.24
C LEU A 222 9.27 -21.85 38.02
N ASP A 223 8.46 -20.80 37.86
CA ASP A 223 7.74 -20.51 36.61
C ASP A 223 8.48 -19.50 35.72
N GLU A 224 7.85 -19.08 34.60
CA GLU A 224 8.45 -18.14 33.63
C GLU A 224 8.64 -16.72 34.16
N ASP A 225 7.95 -16.36 35.25
CA ASP A 225 8.10 -15.11 36.01
C ASP A 225 9.02 -15.30 37.24
N PHE A 226 9.70 -16.46 37.34
CA PHE A 226 10.56 -16.88 38.46
C PHE A 226 9.86 -17.01 39.83
N ASN A 227 8.53 -17.14 39.87
CA ASN A 227 7.83 -17.43 41.13
C ASN A 227 8.15 -18.85 41.59
N ASN A 228 8.62 -19.00 42.83
CA ASN A 228 8.96 -20.30 43.40
C ASN A 228 7.76 -20.94 44.12
N THR A 229 7.55 -22.24 43.86
CA THR A 229 6.57 -23.10 44.52
C THR A 229 7.19 -24.32 45.21
N GLY A 230 8.52 -24.47 45.13
CA GLY A 230 9.33 -25.49 45.79
C GLY A 230 10.08 -24.96 47.02
N GLN A 231 11.25 -25.52 47.29
CA GLN A 231 12.11 -25.14 48.42
C GLN A 231 12.75 -23.76 48.25
N VAL A 232 12.98 -23.08 49.38
CA VAL A 232 13.54 -21.71 49.47
C VAL A 232 14.76 -21.73 50.39
N TRP A 233 15.83 -21.02 50.00
CA TRP A 233 17.10 -20.99 50.75
C TRP A 233 17.65 -19.57 50.90
N ASP A 234 18.57 -19.40 51.84
CA ASP A 234 19.35 -18.19 52.12
C ASP A 234 20.82 -18.31 51.62
N SER A 235 21.02 -19.03 50.52
CA SER A 235 22.34 -19.29 49.92
C SER A 235 22.34 -19.73 48.44
N PRO A 236 23.51 -19.62 47.77
CA PRO A 236 23.83 -20.42 46.59
C PRO A 236 23.91 -21.93 46.91
N LEU A 237 23.87 -22.77 45.87
CA LEU A 237 24.21 -24.20 46.01
C LEU A 237 25.66 -24.40 46.48
N ILE A 238 26.60 -23.63 45.91
CA ILE A 238 28.03 -23.76 46.18
C ILE A 238 28.61 -22.41 46.64
N TYR A 239 29.37 -22.44 47.74
CA TYR A 239 30.15 -21.31 48.23
C TYR A 239 31.65 -21.64 48.12
N VAL A 240 32.41 -20.80 47.40
CA VAL A 240 33.81 -21.07 47.04
C VAL A 240 34.74 -20.05 47.69
N LYS A 241 35.58 -20.53 48.61
CA LYS A 241 36.69 -19.79 49.21
C LYS A 241 38.07 -20.40 48.92
N GLY A 242 38.11 -21.70 48.63
CA GLY A 242 39.25 -22.37 48.02
C GLY A 242 39.19 -22.32 46.49
N PHE A 243 39.15 -23.48 45.84
CA PHE A 243 39.04 -23.57 44.38
C PHE A 243 37.97 -24.56 43.92
N TYR A 244 37.22 -24.23 42.87
CA TYR A 244 36.18 -25.09 42.29
C TYR A 244 36.44 -25.38 40.81
N SER A 245 36.37 -26.65 40.40
CA SER A 245 36.32 -27.02 38.98
C SER A 245 35.04 -27.77 38.63
N MET A 246 34.19 -27.10 37.85
CA MET A 246 32.98 -27.71 37.28
C MET A 246 33.31 -28.29 35.91
N LYS A 247 33.06 -29.60 35.73
CA LYS A 247 33.28 -30.30 34.46
C LYS A 247 31.96 -30.66 33.77
N ALA A 248 32.09 -31.04 32.50
CA ALA A 248 31.02 -31.63 31.71
C ALA A 248 30.24 -32.73 32.47
N GLY A 249 28.94 -32.81 32.20
CA GLY A 249 28.01 -33.68 32.91
C GLY A 249 27.56 -33.17 34.27
N THR A 250 28.22 -32.17 34.87
CA THR A 250 27.71 -31.53 36.09
C THR A 250 26.53 -30.60 35.77
N VAL A 251 25.48 -30.69 36.58
CA VAL A 251 24.31 -29.80 36.54
C VAL A 251 24.14 -29.15 37.90
N LEU A 252 23.97 -27.82 37.94
CA LEU A 252 23.59 -27.07 39.14
C LEU A 252 22.22 -26.44 38.87
N GLN A 253 21.19 -26.78 39.65
CA GLN A 253 19.83 -26.37 39.32
C GLN A 253 18.89 -26.13 40.49
N ASN A 254 17.74 -25.51 40.19
CA ASN A 254 16.58 -25.41 41.07
C ASN A 254 16.90 -24.76 42.42
N ASN A 255 17.67 -23.66 42.45
CA ASN A 255 18.01 -22.99 43.70
C ASN A 255 17.50 -21.55 43.77
N TYR A 256 16.66 -21.27 44.77
CA TYR A 256 16.01 -19.98 44.96
C TYR A 256 16.55 -19.31 46.23
N ASN A 257 17.46 -18.35 46.05
CA ASN A 257 18.19 -17.67 47.13
C ASN A 257 17.48 -16.35 47.53
N THR A 258 16.70 -16.39 48.62
CA THR A 258 15.98 -15.24 49.17
C THR A 258 15.94 -15.24 50.70
N ASP A 259 16.71 -14.34 51.33
CA ASP A 259 16.83 -14.09 52.79
C ASP A 259 15.55 -13.51 53.47
N TYR A 260 14.34 -13.82 52.98
CA TYR A 260 13.04 -13.40 53.57
C TYR A 260 12.87 -11.88 53.88
N SER A 261 13.76 -11.02 53.38
CA SER A 261 13.85 -9.61 53.76
C SER A 261 12.88 -8.73 52.95
N GLU A 262 11.74 -8.39 53.54
CA GLU A 262 10.73 -7.49 52.91
C GLU A 262 11.25 -6.06 52.63
N SER A 263 12.42 -5.66 53.15
CA SER A 263 12.97 -4.31 53.04
C SER A 263 14.06 -4.19 51.96
N VAL A 264 13.67 -3.81 50.75
CA VAL A 264 14.59 -3.41 49.66
C VAL A 264 15.13 -1.98 49.90
N ASP A 265 15.89 -1.78 50.99
CA ASP A 265 16.55 -0.50 51.27
C ASP A 265 17.82 -0.30 50.41
N SER A 266 18.10 0.96 50.13
CA SER A 266 19.20 1.55 49.35
C SER A 266 20.62 1.12 49.74
N SER A 267 20.84 0.49 50.90
CA SER A 267 22.13 -0.06 51.32
C SER A 267 22.43 -1.41 50.63
N ARG A 268 22.63 -1.36 49.32
CA ARG A 268 22.97 -2.51 48.46
C ARG A 268 24.29 -3.17 48.88
N SER A 269 24.23 -4.17 49.75
CA SER A 269 25.21 -5.26 49.73
C SER A 269 25.06 -6.01 48.42
N VAL A 270 26.17 -6.47 47.83
CA VAL A 270 26.11 -7.41 46.70
C VAL A 270 25.95 -8.79 47.32
N ARG A 271 24.70 -9.22 47.49
CA ARG A 271 24.32 -10.51 48.11
C ARG A 271 24.74 -11.68 47.21
N THR A 272 24.71 -12.90 47.73
CA THR A 272 25.31 -14.09 47.09
C THR A 272 24.62 -14.56 45.81
N ALA A 273 25.30 -15.41 45.03
CA ALA A 273 24.81 -16.00 43.78
C ALA A 273 23.54 -16.87 43.94
N GLY A 274 22.89 -17.18 42.82
CA GLY A 274 21.84 -18.21 42.77
C GLY A 274 22.40 -19.63 42.78
N ALA A 275 23.47 -19.94 42.02
CA ALA A 275 24.09 -21.27 42.02
C ALA A 275 25.50 -21.32 42.65
N VAL A 276 26.43 -20.44 42.24
CA VAL A 276 27.84 -20.48 42.70
C VAL A 276 28.37 -19.10 43.07
N ASP A 277 28.74 -18.91 44.34
CA ASP A 277 29.38 -17.68 44.83
C ASP A 277 30.89 -17.87 45.00
N VAL A 278 31.69 -17.15 44.21
CA VAL A 278 33.16 -17.22 44.22
C VAL A 278 33.74 -16.02 44.95
N THR A 279 34.34 -16.26 46.11
CA THR A 279 34.73 -15.21 47.05
C THR A 279 36.15 -14.67 46.83
N TRP A 280 36.56 -13.70 47.65
CA TRP A 280 37.84 -12.99 47.55
C TRP A 280 39.03 -13.96 47.59
N ASP A 281 39.93 -13.78 46.63
CA ASP A 281 41.15 -14.58 46.43
C ASP A 281 40.90 -16.09 46.12
N ALA A 282 39.65 -16.47 45.84
CA ALA A 282 39.24 -17.81 45.43
C ALA A 282 39.23 -17.97 43.90
N GLY A 283 39.18 -19.22 43.41
CA GLY A 283 39.20 -19.51 41.97
C GLY A 283 38.11 -20.46 41.50
N MET A 284 37.62 -20.27 40.28
CA MET A 284 36.68 -21.18 39.62
C MET A 284 37.06 -21.44 38.15
N VAL A 285 37.02 -22.71 37.74
CA VAL A 285 37.12 -23.14 36.34
C VAL A 285 35.91 -23.99 35.94
N MET A 286 35.08 -23.49 35.01
CA MET A 286 34.04 -24.26 34.34
C MET A 286 34.55 -24.77 32.98
N ASP A 287 34.35 -26.04 32.69
CA ASP A 287 34.81 -26.75 31.49
C ASP A 287 33.75 -27.77 31.08
N GLY A 288 32.68 -27.24 30.48
CA GLY A 288 31.40 -27.90 30.30
C GLY A 288 30.50 -27.84 31.54
N GLY A 289 29.30 -28.42 31.39
CA GLY A 289 28.27 -28.47 32.43
C GLY A 289 27.14 -27.45 32.19
N LEU A 290 26.10 -27.56 33.01
CA LEU A 290 24.86 -26.79 32.91
C LEU A 290 24.54 -26.12 34.25
N ILE A 291 24.15 -24.84 34.20
CA ILE A 291 23.50 -24.15 35.31
C ILE A 291 22.13 -23.69 34.82
N GLN A 292 21.06 -23.98 35.56
CA GLN A 292 19.70 -23.60 35.17
C GLN A 292 18.76 -23.38 36.36
N ASP A 293 17.66 -22.66 36.15
CA ASP A 293 16.54 -22.59 37.11
C ASP A 293 16.99 -22.11 38.51
N CYS A 294 17.87 -21.10 38.53
CA CYS A 294 18.48 -20.54 39.73
C CYS A 294 18.22 -19.04 39.85
N TYR A 295 17.82 -18.60 41.04
CA TYR A 295 17.38 -17.23 41.35
C TYR A 295 18.16 -16.66 42.54
N THR A 296 18.44 -15.36 42.52
CA THR A 296 18.93 -14.62 43.70
C THR A 296 18.47 -13.17 43.76
N LEU A 297 18.37 -12.59 44.96
CA LEU A 297 18.28 -11.13 45.17
C LEU A 297 19.66 -10.43 45.15
N GLY A 298 20.75 -11.17 44.91
CA GLY A 298 22.11 -10.69 44.70
C GLY A 298 22.45 -10.41 43.22
N ALA A 299 23.72 -10.64 42.85
CA ALA A 299 24.13 -10.73 41.45
C ALA A 299 24.49 -12.18 41.07
N GLY A 300 24.40 -12.53 39.79
CA GLY A 300 24.77 -13.86 39.30
C GLY A 300 23.77 -14.95 39.68
N GLY A 301 22.65 -15.04 38.97
CA GLY A 301 21.67 -16.12 39.17
C GLY A 301 22.29 -17.50 38.91
N GLY A 302 23.21 -17.57 37.94
CA GLY A 302 24.18 -18.65 37.85
C GLY A 302 25.38 -18.44 38.79
N ILE A 303 26.35 -17.63 38.35
CA ILE A 303 27.66 -17.48 39.02
C ILE A 303 27.91 -16.02 39.43
N GLN A 304 28.35 -15.81 40.67
CA GLN A 304 28.90 -14.53 41.14
C GLN A 304 30.41 -14.64 41.39
N SER A 305 31.16 -13.56 41.12
CA SER A 305 32.59 -13.46 41.46
C SER A 305 32.92 -12.17 42.22
N SER A 306 33.68 -12.29 43.31
CA SER A 306 34.22 -11.18 44.10
C SER A 306 35.39 -10.48 43.40
N LYS A 307 35.77 -9.26 43.83
CA LYS A 307 36.69 -8.39 43.07
C LYS A 307 38.10 -8.96 42.84
N THR A 308 38.56 -9.90 43.67
CA THR A 308 39.85 -10.61 43.50
C THR A 308 39.69 -12.10 43.16
N ALA A 309 38.47 -12.56 42.87
CA ALA A 309 38.25 -13.91 42.40
C ALA A 309 38.73 -14.07 40.94
N GLU A 310 39.35 -15.21 40.62
CA GLU A 310 39.70 -15.57 39.24
C GLU A 310 38.68 -16.59 38.70
N VAL A 311 37.91 -16.20 37.67
CA VAL A 311 36.85 -17.03 37.10
C VAL A 311 37.08 -17.23 35.60
N THR A 312 37.28 -18.49 35.21
CA THR A 312 37.38 -18.92 33.80
C THR A 312 36.26 -19.89 33.48
N ILE A 313 35.38 -19.56 32.52
CA ILE A 313 34.25 -20.40 32.15
C ILE A 313 34.30 -20.78 30.67
N THR A 314 34.19 -22.08 30.38
CA THR A 314 34.37 -22.61 29.03
C THR A 314 33.36 -23.70 28.70
N SER A 315 32.87 -23.69 27.46
CA SER A 315 32.10 -24.79 26.83
C SER A 315 30.80 -25.22 27.56
N GLY A 316 30.24 -24.37 28.43
CA GLY A 316 29.07 -24.66 29.25
C GLY A 316 27.83 -23.81 28.91
N THR A 317 26.69 -24.19 29.49
CA THR A 317 25.41 -23.47 29.34
C THR A 317 24.96 -22.88 30.68
N ILE A 318 24.51 -21.63 30.69
CA ILE A 318 23.78 -21.02 31.81
C ILE A 318 22.47 -20.44 31.27
N ARG A 319 21.33 -20.96 31.73
CA ARG A 319 20.02 -20.64 31.14
C ARG A 319 18.92 -20.53 32.17
N HIS A 320 17.90 -19.71 31.90
CA HIS A 320 16.75 -19.56 32.80
C HIS A 320 17.18 -19.32 34.27
N CYS A 321 18.20 -18.47 34.46
CA CYS A 321 18.61 -17.96 35.75
C CYS A 321 18.23 -16.48 35.89
N ALA A 322 17.99 -16.03 37.13
CA ALA A 322 17.64 -14.63 37.40
C ALA A 322 18.37 -14.03 38.62
N ALA A 323 18.60 -12.72 38.57
CA ALA A 323 19.26 -11.95 39.60
C ALA A 323 18.80 -10.48 39.62
N VAL A 324 19.23 -9.68 40.58
CA VAL A 324 19.10 -8.22 40.44
C VAL A 324 20.10 -7.70 39.39
N TRP A 325 21.32 -8.26 39.37
CA TRP A 325 22.36 -7.94 38.38
C TRP A 325 22.99 -9.21 37.79
N GLY A 326 23.11 -9.32 36.47
CA GLY A 326 23.76 -10.50 35.85
C GLY A 326 22.94 -11.77 36.01
N GLY A 327 21.86 -11.93 35.25
CA GLY A 327 20.95 -13.09 35.39
C GLY A 327 21.66 -14.44 35.31
N ALA A 328 22.63 -14.58 34.40
CA ALA A 328 23.58 -15.70 34.41
C ALA A 328 24.85 -15.41 35.22
N LEU A 329 25.47 -14.24 35.03
CA LEU A 329 26.84 -13.94 35.49
C LEU A 329 26.97 -12.56 36.14
N GLY A 330 27.28 -12.52 37.45
CA GLY A 330 27.58 -11.32 38.21
C GLY A 330 29.07 -11.21 38.55
N LEU A 331 29.85 -10.55 37.69
CA LEU A 331 31.32 -10.63 37.70
C LEU A 331 31.95 -9.34 38.24
N MET A 332 32.48 -9.40 39.47
CA MET A 332 33.25 -8.30 40.06
C MET A 332 34.75 -8.50 39.90
N GLY A 333 35.23 -9.74 39.73
CA GLY A 333 36.63 -10.08 39.48
C GLY A 333 37.02 -10.16 38.00
N PRO A 334 38.32 -10.15 37.66
CA PRO A 334 38.79 -10.43 36.30
C PRO A 334 38.29 -11.80 35.82
N SER A 335 37.68 -11.85 34.64
CA SER A 335 37.00 -13.06 34.16
C SER A 335 37.20 -13.32 32.67
N GLU A 336 37.31 -14.59 32.28
CA GLU A 336 37.34 -15.03 30.88
C GLU A 336 36.23 -16.05 30.62
N ALA A 337 35.48 -15.85 29.54
CA ALA A 337 34.40 -16.73 29.09
C ALA A 337 34.65 -17.16 27.63
N SER A 338 34.52 -18.45 27.32
CA SER A 338 34.56 -18.88 25.91
C SER A 338 33.69 -20.08 25.55
N ASN A 339 33.14 -20.10 24.34
CA ASN A 339 32.21 -21.14 23.88
C ASN A 339 31.00 -21.35 24.82
N MET A 340 30.59 -20.30 25.54
CA MET A 340 29.48 -20.35 26.49
C MET A 340 28.15 -20.07 25.80
N GLU A 341 27.10 -20.78 26.20
CA GLU A 341 25.71 -20.47 25.86
C GLU A 341 25.03 -19.80 27.07
N LEU A 342 24.59 -18.54 26.90
CA LEU A 342 23.86 -17.79 27.91
C LEU A 342 22.46 -17.47 27.37
N SER A 343 21.45 -18.27 27.73
CA SER A 343 20.14 -18.26 27.09
C SER A 343 18.95 -18.03 28.05
N GLY A 344 18.10 -17.05 27.75
CA GLY A 344 16.84 -16.82 28.49
C GLY A 344 16.99 -16.43 29.97
N ASN A 345 18.09 -15.77 30.34
CA ASN A 345 18.33 -15.29 31.72
C ASN A 345 17.75 -13.88 31.92
N ILE A 346 17.40 -13.53 33.16
CA ILE A 346 16.71 -12.27 33.51
C ILE A 346 17.47 -11.47 34.58
N SER A 347 17.52 -10.14 34.47
CA SER A 347 17.99 -9.27 35.56
C SER A 347 17.01 -8.13 35.88
N ASP A 348 16.61 -7.97 37.14
CA ASP A 348 15.70 -6.88 37.55
C ASP A 348 16.27 -5.48 37.27
N SER A 349 17.59 -5.32 37.43
CA SER A 349 18.27 -4.03 37.27
C SER A 349 19.14 -3.98 36.00
N THR A 350 20.14 -4.86 35.87
CA THR A 350 21.20 -4.65 34.88
C THR A 350 21.95 -5.93 34.48
N GLY A 351 22.17 -6.13 33.18
CA GLY A 351 22.92 -7.28 32.65
C GLY A 351 22.07 -8.55 32.62
N GLY A 352 21.18 -8.70 31.64
CA GLY A 352 20.23 -9.81 31.61
C GLY A 352 20.91 -11.18 31.56
N ALA A 353 21.93 -11.34 30.71
CA ALA A 353 22.90 -12.44 30.88
C ALA A 353 24.03 -12.05 31.82
N VAL A 354 24.75 -10.95 31.52
CA VAL A 354 26.04 -10.65 32.15
C VAL A 354 26.09 -9.24 32.71
N TRP A 355 26.51 -9.12 33.96
CA TRP A 355 26.91 -7.86 34.59
C TRP A 355 28.38 -7.96 35.02
N SER A 356 29.26 -7.19 34.38
CA SER A 356 30.68 -7.10 34.76
C SER A 356 31.08 -5.70 35.19
N THR A 357 31.85 -5.61 36.28
CA THR A 357 32.42 -4.34 36.79
C THR A 357 33.93 -4.19 36.59
N LEU A 358 34.63 -5.25 36.18
CA LEU A 358 36.06 -5.27 35.83
C LEU A 358 36.28 -5.86 34.41
N SER A 359 37.54 -6.16 34.08
CA SER A 359 37.95 -6.78 32.81
C SER A 359 37.25 -8.12 32.58
N LEU A 360 36.50 -8.20 31.48
CA LEU A 360 35.85 -9.40 31.00
C LEU A 360 36.18 -9.60 29.51
N VAL A 361 36.69 -10.80 29.18
CA VAL A 361 36.88 -11.25 27.80
C VAL A 361 35.87 -12.36 27.50
N MET A 362 35.00 -12.16 26.52
CA MET A 362 34.11 -13.20 25.99
C MET A 362 34.53 -13.57 24.57
N THR A 363 34.65 -14.86 24.28
CA THR A 363 35.14 -15.37 22.98
C THR A 363 34.29 -16.55 22.49
N ASP A 364 33.78 -16.51 21.26
CA ASP A 364 32.94 -17.58 20.67
C ASP A 364 31.64 -17.89 21.48
N CYS A 365 31.14 -16.94 22.28
CA CYS A 365 29.94 -17.13 23.11
C CYS A 365 28.64 -16.80 22.37
N VAL A 366 27.55 -17.50 22.72
CA VAL A 366 26.17 -17.19 22.32
C VAL A 366 25.43 -16.56 23.50
N ILE A 367 24.76 -15.44 23.27
CA ILE A 367 24.02 -14.67 24.28
C ILE A 367 22.64 -14.39 23.69
N GLU A 368 21.66 -15.24 24.02
CA GLU A 368 20.38 -15.32 23.33
C GLU A 368 19.16 -15.09 24.24
N GLY A 369 18.27 -14.17 23.85
CA GLY A 369 16.93 -14.03 24.46
C GLY A 369 16.92 -13.59 25.94
N ASN A 370 18.02 -13.04 26.45
CA ASN A 370 18.12 -12.59 27.84
C ASN A 370 17.46 -11.22 28.03
N SER A 371 16.98 -10.92 29.25
CA SER A 371 16.16 -9.74 29.56
C SER A 371 16.71 -8.92 30.72
N SER A 372 16.67 -7.59 30.64
CA SER A 372 17.02 -6.69 31.75
C SER A 372 15.97 -5.60 31.95
N GLY A 373 15.59 -5.36 33.22
CA GLY A 373 14.57 -4.37 33.60
C GLY A 373 14.95 -2.91 33.32
N TYR A 374 16.24 -2.60 33.12
CA TYR A 374 16.68 -1.24 32.74
C TYR A 374 17.79 -1.27 31.67
N ASP A 375 18.89 -1.97 31.94
CA ASP A 375 20.18 -1.73 31.29
C ASP A 375 20.88 -3.03 30.86
N GLY A 376 21.32 -3.15 29.61
CA GLY A 376 22.16 -4.25 29.15
C GLY A 376 21.42 -5.58 29.07
N GLY A 377 20.58 -5.80 28.05
CA GLY A 377 19.76 -7.02 27.94
C GLY A 377 20.61 -8.28 27.77
N GLY A 378 21.59 -8.26 26.86
CA GLY A 378 22.64 -9.25 26.80
C GLY A 378 23.73 -8.98 27.84
N VAL A 379 24.59 -8.00 27.56
CA VAL A 379 25.82 -7.75 28.33
C VAL A 379 25.86 -6.33 28.88
N TYR A 380 26.15 -6.20 30.18
CA TYR A 380 26.64 -4.98 30.80
C TYR A 380 28.14 -5.09 31.12
N MET A 381 28.92 -4.12 30.68
CA MET A 381 30.35 -4.01 30.98
C MET A 381 30.70 -2.59 31.45
N ALA A 382 31.14 -2.44 32.70
CA ALA A 382 31.98 -1.31 33.05
C ALA A 382 33.33 -1.44 32.35
N THR A 383 33.91 -0.35 31.85
CA THR A 383 35.21 -0.38 31.16
C THR A 383 36.36 -0.67 32.12
N GLY A 384 36.62 -1.96 32.34
CA GLY A 384 37.85 -2.45 32.93
C GLY A 384 39.03 -2.33 31.96
N ASP A 385 40.21 -2.74 32.41
CA ASP A 385 41.44 -2.52 31.65
C ASP A 385 41.59 -3.48 30.45
N GLN A 386 40.73 -4.50 30.33
CA GLN A 386 40.60 -5.37 29.16
C GLN A 386 39.15 -5.88 29.01
N ALA A 387 38.24 -5.06 28.47
CA ALA A 387 36.90 -5.48 28.07
C ALA A 387 36.88 -5.88 26.58
N LYS A 388 36.46 -7.12 26.26
CA LYS A 388 36.44 -7.64 24.88
C LYS A 388 35.26 -8.59 24.62
N LEU A 389 34.67 -8.48 23.43
CA LEU A 389 33.73 -9.43 22.84
C LEU A 389 34.30 -9.87 21.49
N ILE A 390 34.53 -11.16 21.30
CA ILE A 390 35.24 -11.72 20.13
C ILE A 390 34.45 -12.89 19.55
N ARG A 391 34.03 -12.83 18.28
CA ARG A 391 33.22 -13.89 17.62
C ARG A 391 31.93 -14.27 18.37
N CYS A 392 31.41 -13.36 19.19
CA CYS A 392 30.18 -13.58 19.94
C CYS A 392 28.94 -13.37 19.06
N THR A 393 27.90 -14.16 19.32
CA THR A 393 26.55 -13.95 18.77
C THR A 393 25.65 -13.42 19.88
N ILE A 394 25.13 -12.20 19.72
CA ILE A 394 24.27 -11.52 20.71
C ILE A 394 22.92 -11.25 20.05
N THR A 395 21.93 -12.09 20.36
CA THR A 395 20.68 -12.16 19.58
C THR A 395 19.41 -12.15 20.43
N GLY A 396 18.38 -11.43 19.97
CA GLY A 396 17.05 -11.44 20.60
C GLY A 396 16.95 -10.89 22.03
N ASN A 397 18.02 -10.35 22.60
CA ASN A 397 18.05 -9.86 23.98
C ASN A 397 17.24 -8.55 24.13
N THR A 398 16.66 -8.32 25.31
CA THR A 398 15.74 -7.21 25.58
C THR A 398 16.16 -6.39 26.80
N ALA A 399 16.14 -5.06 26.69
CA ALA A 399 16.21 -4.13 27.83
C ALA A 399 15.72 -2.74 27.40
N PRO A 400 15.28 -1.86 28.31
CA PRO A 400 15.03 -0.46 27.96
C PRO A 400 16.24 0.21 27.28
N ARG A 401 17.46 0.08 27.83
CA ARG A 401 18.71 0.66 27.27
C ARG A 401 19.77 -0.41 26.98
N GLY A 402 20.49 -0.26 25.87
CA GLY A 402 21.63 -1.13 25.51
C GLY A 402 21.21 -2.59 25.38
N CYS A 403 20.15 -2.88 24.61
CA CYS A 403 19.50 -4.19 24.64
C CYS A 403 20.43 -5.36 24.28
N ALA A 404 21.42 -5.15 23.41
CA ALA A 404 22.51 -6.10 23.21
C ALA A 404 23.67 -5.83 24.20
N ILE A 405 24.18 -4.60 24.23
CA ILE A 405 25.35 -4.21 25.01
C ILE A 405 25.13 -2.86 25.69
N GLN A 406 25.29 -2.81 27.02
CA GLN A 406 25.42 -1.58 27.78
C GLN A 406 26.86 -1.44 28.27
N THR A 407 27.50 -0.31 27.99
CA THR A 407 28.79 0.05 28.60
C THR A 407 28.60 1.07 29.71
N SER A 408 29.53 1.12 30.66
CA SER A 408 29.59 2.17 31.68
C SER A 408 31.04 2.52 32.07
N LYS A 409 31.21 3.58 32.88
CA LYS A 409 32.53 4.01 33.37
C LYS A 409 33.07 3.05 34.42
N GLY A 410 34.03 2.21 34.03
CA GLY A 410 34.79 1.34 34.95
C GLY A 410 36.08 1.97 35.48
N GLU A 411 36.89 1.16 36.16
CA GLU A 411 38.21 1.56 36.70
C GLU A 411 39.34 1.57 35.65
N GLY A 412 39.10 1.01 34.45
CA GLY A 412 40.10 0.83 33.41
C GLY A 412 40.19 1.98 32.40
N THR A 413 41.25 1.92 31.59
CA THR A 413 41.65 3.00 30.68
C THR A 413 41.49 2.68 29.19
N LYS A 414 41.07 1.46 28.85
CA LYS A 414 40.99 0.97 27.46
C LYS A 414 39.55 0.93 26.94
N ALA A 415 39.40 1.12 25.63
CA ALA A 415 38.15 0.95 24.92
C ALA A 415 37.63 -0.49 24.99
N LEU A 416 36.30 -0.67 24.87
CA LEU A 416 35.70 -1.97 24.61
C LEU A 416 36.07 -2.40 23.18
N VAL A 417 36.64 -3.58 23.01
CA VAL A 417 36.83 -4.19 21.68
C VAL A 417 35.64 -5.07 21.34
N ILE A 418 34.97 -4.79 20.24
CA ILE A 418 33.97 -5.67 19.62
C ILE A 418 34.59 -6.19 18.32
N ARG A 419 34.81 -7.50 18.23
CA ARG A 419 35.53 -8.11 17.12
C ARG A 419 34.81 -9.32 16.54
N ASP A 420 34.67 -9.37 15.21
CA ASP A 420 34.11 -10.53 14.48
C ASP A 420 32.69 -10.95 14.98
N CYS A 421 31.93 -10.02 15.59
CA CYS A 421 30.67 -10.30 16.29
C CYS A 421 29.42 -10.12 15.41
N THR A 422 28.37 -10.90 15.72
CA THR A 422 27.02 -10.77 15.15
C THR A 422 26.05 -10.29 16.22
N ILE A 423 25.39 -9.16 16.00
CA ILE A 423 24.49 -8.50 16.97
C ILE A 423 23.14 -8.24 16.29
N THR A 424 22.17 -9.12 16.50
CA THR A 424 20.95 -9.17 15.65
C THR A 424 19.64 -9.34 16.40
N GLY A 425 18.57 -8.68 15.95
CA GLY A 425 17.21 -8.92 16.47
C GLY A 425 16.95 -8.51 17.93
N ASN A 426 17.92 -7.88 18.60
CA ASN A 426 17.81 -7.39 19.98
C ASN A 426 16.84 -6.21 20.06
N ARG A 427 16.17 -6.00 21.19
CA ARG A 427 14.98 -5.13 21.27
C ARG A 427 15.01 -4.18 22.45
N SER A 428 14.71 -2.91 22.20
CA SER A 428 14.40 -2.01 23.32
C SER A 428 12.99 -2.31 23.82
N GLY A 429 12.83 -2.52 25.13
CA GLY A 429 11.54 -2.83 25.75
C GLY A 429 10.61 -1.64 25.90
N GLU A 430 11.16 -0.42 25.92
CA GLU A 430 10.42 0.81 26.29
C GLU A 430 10.68 1.99 25.35
N LYS A 431 9.72 2.92 25.30
CA LYS A 431 9.85 4.17 24.55
C LYS A 431 10.64 5.22 25.33
N ILE A 432 11.97 5.06 25.36
CA ILE A 432 12.90 5.99 26.01
C ILE A 432 13.97 6.51 25.05
N HIS A 433 14.61 7.65 25.37
CA HIS A 433 15.59 8.30 24.48
C HIS A 433 16.87 7.47 24.25
N ALA A 434 17.30 6.67 25.23
CA ALA A 434 18.50 5.83 25.14
C ALA A 434 18.18 4.36 24.77
N GLY A 435 17.16 4.14 23.95
CA GLY A 435 16.67 2.80 23.56
C GLY A 435 17.55 2.06 22.55
N GLY A 436 18.88 2.22 22.59
CA GLY A 436 19.79 1.74 21.55
C GLY A 436 20.24 0.28 21.70
N THR A 437 20.71 -0.31 20.59
CA THR A 437 21.29 -1.68 20.55
C THR A 437 22.54 -1.77 21.43
N ILE A 438 23.44 -0.81 21.25
CA ILE A 438 24.63 -0.55 22.06
C ILE A 438 24.50 0.83 22.71
N CYS A 439 24.57 0.89 24.04
CA CYS A 439 24.62 2.15 24.78
C CYS A 439 26.04 2.47 25.25
N TYR A 440 26.54 3.62 24.81
CA TYR A 440 27.92 4.07 25.00
C TYR A 440 28.00 5.11 26.13
N MET A 441 28.16 4.61 27.37
CA MET A 441 28.33 5.42 28.59
C MET A 441 29.74 5.29 29.19
N ASN A 442 30.75 5.03 28.35
CA ASN A 442 32.15 5.10 28.76
C ASN A 442 32.86 6.30 28.11
N GLU A 443 34.03 6.65 28.62
CA GLU A 443 34.85 7.75 28.11
C GLU A 443 36.02 7.26 27.23
N THR A 444 36.29 5.95 27.20
CA THR A 444 37.52 5.34 26.68
C THR A 444 37.43 4.88 25.22
N GLY A 445 36.23 4.66 24.67
CA GLY A 445 36.01 4.27 23.27
C GLY A 445 35.28 2.94 23.09
N ILE A 446 34.92 2.68 21.83
CA ILE A 446 34.64 1.35 21.28
C ILE A 446 35.58 1.16 20.09
N ILE A 447 36.20 -0.01 19.98
CA ILE A 447 36.95 -0.43 18.79
C ILE A 447 36.11 -1.48 18.06
N LEU A 448 35.83 -1.25 16.78
CA LEU A 448 35.22 -2.23 15.88
C LEU A 448 36.33 -2.86 15.03
N SER A 449 36.44 -4.19 15.06
CA SER A 449 37.52 -4.97 14.41
C SER A 449 36.96 -6.23 13.75
N GLY A 450 37.62 -6.71 12.69
CA GLY A 450 37.15 -7.86 11.92
C GLY A 450 35.76 -7.64 11.31
N ARG A 451 35.02 -8.72 11.08
CA ARG A 451 33.68 -8.62 10.45
C ARG A 451 32.57 -8.37 11.47
N ILE A 452 31.96 -7.19 11.44
CA ILE A 452 30.82 -6.84 12.29
C ILE A 452 29.50 -6.95 11.50
N VAL A 453 28.50 -7.60 12.10
CA VAL A 453 27.12 -7.64 11.58
C VAL A 453 26.18 -7.07 12.62
N MET A 454 25.39 -6.07 12.26
CA MET A 454 24.46 -5.37 13.15
C MET A 454 23.13 -5.10 12.42
N GLU A 455 22.18 -6.03 12.53
CA GLU A 455 20.97 -6.08 11.68
C GLU A 455 19.71 -6.44 12.47
N ASP A 456 18.53 -6.08 11.96
CA ASP A 456 17.20 -6.42 12.52
C ASP A 456 16.96 -6.01 14.00
N ASN A 457 17.85 -5.20 14.61
CA ASN A 457 17.70 -4.73 15.97
C ASN A 457 16.56 -3.69 16.06
N LEU A 458 15.66 -3.86 17.03
CA LEU A 458 14.43 -3.07 17.15
C LEU A 458 14.49 -2.13 18.36
N SER A 459 15.12 -0.97 18.16
CA SER A 459 14.95 0.19 19.04
C SER A 459 13.54 0.77 18.90
N VAL A 460 12.77 0.82 20.00
CA VAL A 460 11.41 1.43 20.03
C VAL A 460 11.36 2.79 20.71
N GLY A 461 12.53 3.35 21.03
CA GLY A 461 12.69 4.66 21.67
C GLY A 461 12.12 5.83 20.87
N TYR A 462 12.10 7.02 21.47
CA TYR A 462 11.79 8.27 20.74
C TYR A 462 12.76 8.51 19.58
N GLU A 463 14.00 8.02 19.75
CA GLU A 463 15.15 8.31 18.93
C GLU A 463 15.94 7.00 18.69
N PRO A 464 15.39 6.09 17.86
CA PRO A 464 15.95 4.76 17.66
C PRO A 464 17.31 4.83 16.94
N CYS A 465 18.28 4.11 17.48
CA CYS A 465 19.65 4.07 16.97
C CYS A 465 20.37 2.80 17.44
N ASP A 466 21.25 2.23 16.62
CA ASP A 466 22.08 1.10 17.00
C ASP A 466 23.13 1.47 18.03
N ILE A 467 23.79 2.63 17.91
CA ILE A 467 24.83 3.05 18.84
C ILE A 467 24.51 4.43 19.41
N HIS A 468 24.15 4.44 20.70
CA HIS A 468 23.72 5.63 21.42
C HIS A 468 24.85 6.24 22.27
N TYR A 469 25.36 7.40 21.87
CA TYR A 469 26.37 8.18 22.60
C TYR A 469 25.75 8.93 23.79
N PHE A 470 26.23 8.65 25.00
CA PHE A 470 25.74 9.32 26.22
C PHE A 470 26.49 10.63 26.55
N TYR A 471 27.78 10.72 26.20
CA TYR A 471 28.65 11.85 26.57
C TYR A 471 29.28 12.52 25.34
N ASN A 472 29.19 13.86 25.28
CA ASN A 472 29.80 14.65 24.21
C ASN A 472 31.35 14.64 24.26
N THR A 473 31.93 14.29 25.40
CA THR A 473 33.38 14.34 25.69
C THR A 473 34.07 12.98 25.73
N GLY A 474 33.34 11.85 25.69
CA GLY A 474 33.95 10.53 25.60
C GLY A 474 34.63 10.31 24.24
N ALA A 475 35.56 9.36 24.14
CA ALA A 475 36.24 9.05 22.87
C ALA A 475 35.25 8.68 21.74
N SER A 476 35.77 8.66 20.51
CA SER A 476 35.04 8.23 19.31
C SER A 476 35.00 6.71 19.18
N ILE A 477 34.22 6.19 18.23
CA ILE A 477 34.35 4.80 17.78
C ILE A 477 35.56 4.73 16.86
N LEU A 478 36.48 3.82 17.11
CA LEU A 478 37.64 3.55 16.26
C LEU A 478 37.35 2.36 15.34
N LEU A 479 37.63 2.52 14.04
CA LEU A 479 37.64 1.40 13.10
C LEU A 479 39.06 0.83 12.99
N ASP A 480 39.24 -0.43 13.35
CA ASP A 480 40.55 -1.12 13.33
C ASP A 480 40.99 -1.46 11.89
N GLU A 481 42.27 -1.79 11.69
CA GLU A 481 42.86 -2.08 10.36
C GLU A 481 42.10 -3.18 9.60
N ASP A 482 41.51 -4.14 10.31
CA ASP A 482 40.74 -5.25 9.74
C ASP A 482 39.20 -5.12 9.88
N PHE A 483 38.69 -3.93 10.25
CA PHE A 483 37.24 -3.69 10.25
C PHE A 483 36.61 -3.88 8.86
N GLU A 484 35.59 -4.74 8.79
CA GLU A 484 34.74 -4.99 7.64
C GLU A 484 33.27 -5.07 8.09
N SER A 485 32.33 -4.48 7.34
CA SER A 485 30.90 -4.64 7.59
C SER A 485 30.08 -4.26 6.36
N ASP A 486 29.00 -5.00 6.12
CA ASP A 486 27.95 -4.68 5.14
C ASP A 486 26.79 -3.87 5.76
N SER A 487 26.78 -3.72 7.10
CA SER A 487 25.68 -3.12 7.86
C SER A 487 25.69 -1.59 7.83
N THR A 488 24.49 -1.00 7.93
CA THR A 488 24.30 0.43 8.23
C THR A 488 24.12 0.62 9.74
N PHE A 489 25.04 1.34 10.37
CA PHE A 489 25.01 1.64 11.79
C PHE A 489 24.27 2.96 12.03
N VAL A 490 23.08 2.90 12.65
CA VAL A 490 22.37 4.12 13.05
C VAL A 490 22.99 4.66 14.33
N LEU A 491 23.63 5.83 14.26
CA LEU A 491 24.19 6.55 15.40
C LEU A 491 23.16 7.49 16.00
N GLY A 492 23.19 7.67 17.32
CA GLY A 492 22.38 8.67 18.01
C GLY A 492 22.89 9.07 19.38
N GLY A 493 22.18 9.96 20.07
CA GLY A 493 22.59 10.44 21.38
C GLY A 493 21.71 11.58 21.90
N TYR A 494 21.79 11.84 23.21
CA TYR A 494 21.06 12.93 23.87
C TYR A 494 21.40 14.33 23.31
N ASP A 495 20.54 15.31 23.59
CA ASP A 495 20.77 16.76 23.37
C ASP A 495 22.10 17.31 23.93
N THR A 496 22.78 16.59 24.82
CA THR A 496 24.12 16.93 25.32
C THR A 496 25.19 16.79 24.25
N ILE A 497 25.00 15.91 23.27
CA ILE A 497 25.89 15.73 22.11
C ILE A 497 25.75 16.94 21.17
N LYS A 498 26.88 17.47 20.69
CA LYS A 498 26.91 18.71 19.90
C LYS A 498 27.67 18.58 18.56
N PRO A 499 27.26 19.35 17.53
CA PRO A 499 28.01 19.49 16.29
C PRO A 499 29.50 19.78 16.53
N GLY A 500 30.35 19.21 15.69
CA GLY A 500 31.81 19.25 15.83
C GLY A 500 32.40 18.12 16.67
N ARG A 501 31.59 17.29 17.34
CA ARG A 501 32.05 16.01 17.92
C ARG A 501 32.50 15.05 16.81
N VAL A 502 33.65 14.40 16.99
CA VAL A 502 34.06 13.24 16.19
C VAL A 502 33.26 12.02 16.66
N LEU A 503 32.52 11.40 15.74
CA LEU A 503 31.73 10.20 16.00
C LEU A 503 32.56 8.95 15.70
N ILE A 504 33.11 8.88 14.48
CA ILE A 504 33.96 7.79 13.99
C ILE A 504 35.37 8.34 13.72
N ASP A 505 36.38 7.69 14.27
CA ASP A 505 37.80 7.91 13.97
C ASP A 505 38.31 6.81 13.02
N GLY A 506 38.65 7.22 11.80
CA GLY A 506 39.33 6.38 10.80
C GLY A 506 40.81 6.73 10.63
N THR A 507 41.30 7.80 11.28
CA THR A 507 42.62 8.39 11.02
C THR A 507 43.78 7.48 11.44
N LEU A 508 43.61 6.68 12.50
CA LEU A 508 44.70 5.85 13.04
C LEU A 508 45.15 4.72 12.08
N TYR A 509 44.22 4.21 11.26
CA TYR A 509 44.43 3.09 10.35
C TYR A 509 44.07 3.40 8.89
N HIS A 510 43.88 4.69 8.55
CA HIS A 510 43.45 5.15 7.22
C HIS A 510 42.17 4.44 6.70
N LYS A 511 41.19 4.25 7.60
CA LYS A 511 39.90 3.62 7.32
C LYS A 511 38.91 4.66 6.81
N ASP A 512 38.46 4.49 5.56
CA ASP A 512 37.57 5.44 4.90
C ASP A 512 36.11 5.27 5.36
N ALA A 513 35.76 5.88 6.50
CA ALA A 513 34.39 5.84 7.02
C ALA A 513 33.41 6.57 6.08
N SER A 514 32.23 5.98 5.84
CA SER A 514 31.16 6.54 4.99
C SER A 514 29.99 7.08 5.82
N THR A 515 29.43 8.20 5.36
CA THR A 515 28.18 8.80 5.85
C THR A 515 26.92 8.00 5.49
N GLU A 516 26.99 7.10 4.50
CA GLU A 516 25.93 6.12 4.20
C GLU A 516 26.00 4.90 5.14
N GLN A 517 27.20 4.51 5.58
CA GLN A 517 27.40 3.40 6.51
C GLN A 517 27.12 3.80 7.97
N PHE A 518 27.50 5.01 8.36
CA PHE A 518 27.27 5.55 9.70
C PHE A 518 26.34 6.76 9.60
N VAL A 519 25.06 6.57 9.93
CA VAL A 519 23.97 7.54 9.70
C VAL A 519 23.49 8.10 11.04
N TRP A 520 23.28 9.41 11.15
CA TRP A 520 22.68 9.99 12.36
C TRP A 520 21.15 9.96 12.31
N HIS A 521 20.51 9.47 13.37
CA HIS A 521 19.05 9.25 13.46
C HIS A 521 18.14 10.51 13.39
N CYS A 522 18.62 11.67 13.82
CA CYS A 522 17.77 12.82 14.19
C CYS A 522 17.78 13.92 13.11
N PRO A 523 16.62 14.46 12.67
CA PRO A 523 16.53 15.33 11.48
C PRO A 523 17.25 16.69 11.59
N ASN A 524 17.66 17.11 12.78
CA ASN A 524 18.42 18.37 12.97
C ASN A 524 19.93 18.20 12.73
N TYR A 525 20.44 16.98 12.70
CA TYR A 525 21.88 16.69 12.62
C TYR A 525 22.18 15.57 11.62
N ARG A 526 23.39 15.56 11.08
CA ARG A 526 23.90 14.55 10.14
C ARG A 526 25.28 14.07 10.53
N THR A 527 25.68 12.90 10.03
CA THR A 527 27.10 12.57 9.91
C THR A 527 27.72 13.36 8.76
N GLU A 528 28.94 13.84 8.94
CA GLU A 528 29.66 14.64 7.95
C GLU A 528 31.13 14.23 7.90
N LYS A 529 31.62 13.89 6.72
CA LYS A 529 32.99 13.42 6.49
C LYS A 529 33.96 14.58 6.38
N ARG A 530 35.02 14.56 7.20
CA ARG A 530 36.09 15.59 7.19
C ARG A 530 37.44 14.89 7.28
N GLY A 531 38.05 14.64 6.13
CA GLY A 531 39.18 13.70 6.03
C GLY A 531 38.68 12.27 6.21
N GLU A 532 39.42 11.47 6.99
CA GLU A 532 39.12 10.06 7.27
C GLU A 532 38.10 9.88 8.42
N ASN A 533 37.70 10.98 9.09
CA ASN A 533 36.81 10.95 10.25
C ASN A 533 35.40 11.45 9.94
N LEU A 534 34.42 10.90 10.65
CA LEU A 534 33.02 11.36 10.61
C LEU A 534 32.72 12.20 11.85
N TYR A 535 32.15 13.38 11.60
CA TYR A 535 31.73 14.35 12.61
C TYR A 535 30.21 14.39 12.71
N LEU A 536 29.69 14.78 13.87
CA LEU A 536 28.33 15.30 13.95
C LEU A 536 28.31 16.73 13.37
N ALA A 537 27.40 17.00 12.45
CA ALA A 537 27.15 18.33 11.89
C ALA A 537 25.66 18.68 12.00
N GLU A 538 25.33 19.97 11.92
CA GLU A 538 23.94 20.40 11.74
C GLU A 538 23.49 20.06 10.31
N VAL A 539 22.21 19.73 10.14
CA VAL A 539 21.59 19.73 8.81
C VAL A 539 21.49 21.21 8.37
N PRO A 540 22.06 21.60 7.21
CA PRO A 540 21.94 22.96 6.72
C PRO A 540 20.47 23.35 6.59
N LYS A 541 20.11 24.54 7.08
CA LYS A 541 18.76 25.06 6.88
C LYS A 541 18.54 25.31 5.39
N THR A 542 17.45 24.75 4.88
CA THR A 542 16.92 25.07 3.56
C THR A 542 15.79 26.09 3.67
N TYR A 543 15.57 26.79 2.56
CA TYR A 543 14.61 27.86 2.37
C TYR A 543 13.94 27.67 1.00
N THR A 544 12.69 28.09 0.91
CA THR A 544 11.85 27.95 -0.29
C THR A 544 11.47 29.32 -0.84
N VAL A 545 11.14 29.37 -2.14
CA VAL A 545 10.45 30.53 -2.74
C VAL A 545 9.06 30.10 -3.17
N THR A 546 8.04 30.86 -2.79
CA THR A 546 6.64 30.59 -3.17
C THR A 546 6.04 31.79 -3.90
N TYR A 547 5.41 31.51 -5.04
CA TYR A 547 4.90 32.47 -6.01
C TYR A 547 3.37 32.40 -6.06
N ASP A 548 2.68 33.51 -5.78
CA ASP A 548 1.22 33.68 -5.84
C ASP A 548 0.83 34.62 -6.99
N ALA A 549 -0.02 34.12 -7.89
CA ALA A 549 -0.42 34.80 -9.12
C ALA A 549 -1.23 36.10 -8.91
N ASN A 550 -1.68 36.41 -7.69
CA ASN A 550 -2.36 37.65 -7.30
C ASN A 550 -3.52 38.10 -8.25
N ASN A 551 -4.18 37.10 -8.84
CA ASN A 551 -5.14 37.24 -9.92
C ASN A 551 -6.59 36.97 -9.48
N SER A 552 -6.80 36.61 -8.20
CA SER A 552 -8.13 36.39 -7.64
C SER A 552 -8.83 37.68 -7.19
N SER A 553 -10.15 37.74 -7.35
CA SER A 553 -10.98 38.78 -6.76
C SER A 553 -11.09 38.62 -5.23
N PRO A 554 -11.38 39.70 -4.47
CA PRO A 554 -11.56 39.62 -3.03
C PRO A 554 -12.57 38.52 -2.62
N GLY A 555 -12.14 37.61 -1.74
CA GLY A 555 -12.93 36.46 -1.29
C GLY A 555 -12.61 35.12 -1.97
N TYR A 556 -11.75 35.11 -3.01
CA TYR A 556 -11.27 33.88 -3.66
C TYR A 556 -9.76 33.71 -3.50
N SER A 557 -9.30 32.46 -3.37
CA SER A 557 -7.86 32.12 -3.36
C SER A 557 -7.22 32.36 -4.73
N SER A 558 -6.02 32.92 -4.73
CA SER A 558 -5.15 33.03 -5.90
C SER A 558 -4.51 31.66 -6.22
N VAL A 559 -4.06 31.48 -7.46
CA VAL A 559 -3.21 30.33 -7.82
C VAL A 559 -1.80 30.57 -7.28
N TYR A 560 -1.17 29.59 -6.65
CA TYR A 560 0.22 29.70 -6.18
C TYR A 560 0.96 28.36 -6.32
N CYS A 561 2.28 28.44 -6.42
CA CYS A 561 3.19 27.29 -6.39
C CYS A 561 4.52 27.65 -5.73
N SER A 562 5.23 26.65 -5.21
CA SER A 562 6.59 26.81 -4.70
C SER A 562 7.62 26.36 -5.73
N ASP A 563 8.84 26.90 -5.64
CA ASP A 563 10.02 26.38 -6.31
C ASP A 563 10.21 24.89 -5.92
N PRO A 564 10.51 23.98 -6.88
CA PRO A 564 10.78 22.58 -6.57
C PRO A 564 12.13 22.34 -5.88
N ASN A 565 13.01 23.34 -5.78
CA ASN A 565 14.30 23.25 -5.09
C ASN A 565 14.24 23.79 -3.66
N ASP A 566 14.96 23.11 -2.77
CA ASP A 566 15.34 23.58 -1.44
C ASP A 566 16.69 24.30 -1.51
N TYR A 567 16.80 25.54 -1.00
CA TYR A 567 18.01 26.37 -1.08
C TYR A 567 18.63 26.64 0.28
N THR A 568 19.95 26.53 0.42
CA THR A 568 20.67 26.97 1.63
C THR A 568 20.96 28.49 1.59
N SER A 569 21.46 29.04 2.70
CA SER A 569 21.93 30.44 2.73
C SER A 569 23.21 30.71 1.92
N GLU A 570 23.87 29.67 1.39
CA GLU A 570 25.04 29.80 0.51
C GLU A 570 24.67 29.76 -0.98
N ASP A 571 23.43 29.36 -1.31
CA ASP A 571 22.94 29.26 -2.67
C ASP A 571 22.51 30.62 -3.26
N ILE A 572 22.50 30.68 -4.60
CA ILE A 572 21.98 31.81 -5.37
C ILE A 572 20.70 31.35 -6.07
N VAL A 573 19.60 32.00 -5.72
CA VAL A 573 18.25 31.74 -6.24
C VAL A 573 17.93 32.75 -7.33
N VAL A 574 17.42 32.27 -8.46
CA VAL A 574 16.94 33.13 -9.56
C VAL A 574 15.42 33.25 -9.45
N ILE A 575 14.92 34.47 -9.27
CA ILE A 575 13.48 34.75 -9.22
C ILE A 575 12.83 34.43 -10.57
N MET A 576 11.84 33.53 -10.57
CA MET A 576 11.20 33.01 -11.78
C MET A 576 10.34 34.05 -12.51
N GLY A 577 10.23 33.91 -13.83
CA GLY A 577 9.29 34.62 -14.68
C GLY A 577 8.10 33.76 -15.12
N GLU A 578 7.40 34.22 -16.17
CA GLU A 578 6.25 33.52 -16.72
C GLU A 578 6.62 32.17 -17.35
N GLU A 579 7.79 32.08 -18.01
CA GLU A 579 8.24 30.86 -18.69
C GLU A 579 8.63 29.74 -17.70
N GLU A 580 9.30 30.08 -16.61
CA GLU A 580 9.74 29.11 -15.59
C GLU A 580 8.58 28.65 -14.68
N LEU A 581 7.57 29.52 -14.46
CA LEU A 581 6.39 29.17 -13.67
C LEU A 581 5.29 28.47 -14.46
N PHE A 582 5.26 28.57 -15.79
CA PHE A 582 4.26 27.91 -16.63
C PHE A 582 4.12 26.39 -16.37
N PRO A 583 5.21 25.61 -16.19
CA PRO A 583 5.11 24.19 -15.81
C PRO A 583 4.58 23.92 -14.38
N LEU A 584 4.63 24.93 -13.50
CA LEU A 584 4.32 24.78 -12.06
C LEU A 584 2.90 25.28 -11.71
N MET A 585 2.46 26.41 -12.29
CA MET A 585 1.13 27.00 -12.05
C MET A 585 0.29 27.24 -13.32
N GLY A 586 0.83 26.99 -14.52
CA GLY A 586 0.18 27.33 -15.78
C GLY A 586 0.37 28.81 -16.16
N ASN A 587 -0.46 29.32 -17.08
CA ASN A 587 -0.38 30.70 -17.54
C ASN A 587 -0.63 31.69 -16.38
N LEU A 588 0.38 32.51 -16.05
CA LEU A 588 0.26 33.64 -15.13
C LEU A 588 -0.60 34.73 -15.79
N VAL A 589 -1.90 34.78 -15.49
CA VAL A 589 -2.86 35.70 -16.13
C VAL A 589 -3.80 36.35 -15.12
N LYS A 590 -4.01 37.65 -15.29
CA LYS A 590 -5.11 38.43 -14.71
C LYS A 590 -5.77 39.24 -15.82
N PHE A 591 -7.05 38.99 -16.08
CA PHE A 591 -7.76 39.62 -17.19
C PHE A 591 -7.77 41.14 -17.07
N GLY A 592 -7.48 41.84 -18.18
CA GLY A 592 -7.38 43.29 -18.22
C GLY A 592 -6.07 43.87 -17.67
N CYS A 593 -5.09 43.04 -17.29
CA CYS A 593 -3.78 43.49 -16.80
C CYS A 593 -2.61 42.87 -17.58
N ASP A 594 -1.44 43.50 -17.51
CA ASP A 594 -0.13 42.92 -17.80
C ASP A 594 0.63 42.65 -16.50
N PHE A 595 1.46 41.60 -16.48
CA PHE A 595 2.33 41.25 -15.37
C PHE A 595 3.58 42.15 -15.37
N THR A 596 3.99 42.64 -14.19
CA THR A 596 5.10 43.60 -14.05
C THR A 596 6.22 43.17 -13.11
N GLY A 597 6.14 41.97 -12.53
CA GLY A 597 7.13 41.43 -11.60
C GLY A 597 6.51 40.98 -10.26
N TRP A 598 7.35 40.74 -9.26
CA TRP A 598 6.94 40.19 -7.96
C TRP A 598 7.06 41.22 -6.83
N ASN A 599 6.30 41.04 -5.75
CA ASN A 599 6.44 41.82 -4.52
C ASN A 599 6.14 40.97 -3.28
N THR A 600 6.78 41.23 -2.13
CA THR A 600 6.50 40.45 -0.90
C THR A 600 5.12 40.68 -0.30
N GLU A 601 4.38 41.71 -0.74
CA GLU A 601 3.04 42.04 -0.25
C GLU A 601 2.01 42.04 -1.39
N LYS A 602 0.81 41.51 -1.10
CA LYS A 602 -0.26 41.32 -2.11
C LYS A 602 -0.76 42.65 -2.72
N ASN A 603 -0.57 43.76 -2.01
CA ASN A 603 -0.92 45.12 -2.43
C ASN A 603 0.23 45.89 -3.11
N GLY A 604 1.42 45.29 -3.27
CA GLY A 604 2.60 45.94 -3.84
C GLY A 604 3.40 46.85 -2.91
N SER A 605 3.10 46.91 -1.60
CA SER A 605 3.82 47.79 -0.64
C SER A 605 5.09 47.18 -0.03
N GLY A 606 5.44 45.95 -0.39
CA GLY A 606 6.63 45.23 0.09
C GLY A 606 7.85 45.41 -0.80
N THR A 607 8.82 44.51 -0.70
CA THR A 607 10.02 44.52 -1.56
C THR A 607 9.67 43.93 -2.93
N SER A 608 9.97 44.66 -4.01
CA SER A 608 9.78 44.17 -5.38
C SER A 608 10.98 43.38 -5.90
N TYR A 609 10.71 42.33 -6.69
CA TYR A 609 11.71 41.51 -7.37
C TYR A 609 11.35 41.37 -8.85
N MET A 610 12.35 41.37 -9.72
CA MET A 610 12.16 41.16 -11.16
C MET A 610 12.38 39.68 -11.53
N PRO A 611 11.69 39.15 -12.55
CA PRO A 611 12.09 37.90 -13.21
C PRO A 611 13.56 37.92 -13.64
N GLY A 612 14.27 36.81 -13.42
CA GLY A 612 15.71 36.69 -13.68
C GLY A 612 16.62 37.33 -12.63
N GLN A 613 16.09 37.84 -11.51
CA GLN A 613 16.90 38.45 -10.44
C GLN A 613 17.57 37.38 -9.56
N GLU A 614 18.90 37.42 -9.48
CA GLU A 614 19.69 36.61 -8.53
C GLU A 614 19.63 37.19 -7.10
N ILE A 615 19.37 36.33 -6.10
CA ILE A 615 19.35 36.66 -4.67
C ILE A 615 19.93 35.48 -3.83
N SER A 616 20.24 35.71 -2.56
CA SER A 616 20.47 34.64 -1.58
C SER A 616 19.43 34.72 -0.47
N LEU A 617 18.99 33.57 0.04
CA LEU A 617 17.93 33.48 1.05
C LEU A 617 18.50 33.43 2.48
N THR A 618 17.73 33.98 3.43
CA THR A 618 17.99 33.87 4.88
C THR A 618 16.75 33.42 5.65
N ASP A 619 15.60 33.35 4.98
CA ASP A 619 14.29 32.92 5.44
C ASP A 619 13.46 32.50 4.21
N ASP A 620 12.30 31.86 4.40
CA ASP A 620 11.37 31.55 3.31
C ASP A 620 10.85 32.82 2.62
N LEU A 621 10.82 32.83 1.28
CA LEU A 621 10.41 34.00 0.49
C LEU A 621 9.07 33.79 -0.20
N PHE A 622 8.04 34.53 0.24
CA PHE A 622 6.73 34.55 -0.42
C PHE A 622 6.59 35.79 -1.32
N LEU A 623 6.11 35.59 -2.56
CA LEU A 623 6.04 36.60 -3.61
C LEU A 623 4.65 36.64 -4.27
N TYR A 624 4.07 37.83 -4.38
CA TYR A 624 2.81 38.09 -5.07
C TYR A 624 3.05 38.83 -6.38
N ALA A 625 2.47 38.32 -7.47
CA ALA A 625 2.55 38.95 -8.78
C ALA A 625 1.98 40.37 -8.77
N GLN A 626 2.66 41.29 -9.46
CA GLN A 626 2.23 42.67 -9.66
C GLN A 626 1.65 42.83 -11.05
N TRP A 627 0.64 43.70 -11.14
CA TRP A 627 -0.27 43.77 -12.28
C TRP A 627 -0.57 45.23 -12.62
N GLN A 628 -0.41 45.59 -13.89
CA GLN A 628 -0.73 46.91 -14.43
C GLN A 628 -1.95 46.80 -15.35
N GLU A 629 -2.96 47.66 -15.14
CA GLU A 629 -4.19 47.67 -15.96
C GLU A 629 -3.92 48.14 -17.40
N LYS A 630 -4.65 47.57 -18.37
CA LYS A 630 -4.59 47.91 -19.80
C LYS A 630 -5.55 49.04 -20.13
N ASP A 631 -5.16 49.92 -21.05
CA ASP A 631 -6.03 50.96 -21.60
C ASP A 631 -7.24 50.35 -22.36
N PRO A 632 -8.43 50.99 -22.32
CA PRO A 632 -9.60 50.57 -23.09
C PRO A 632 -9.48 50.91 -24.59
N ILE A 633 -10.29 50.23 -25.40
CA ILE A 633 -10.45 50.45 -26.84
C ILE A 633 -11.89 50.88 -27.19
N THR A 634 -12.05 51.53 -28.33
CA THR A 634 -13.35 51.98 -28.86
C THR A 634 -13.97 50.93 -29.78
N LEU A 635 -15.20 50.51 -29.51
CA LEU A 635 -16.04 49.84 -30.51
C LEU A 635 -17.08 50.83 -31.05
N THR A 636 -17.27 50.87 -32.37
CA THR A 636 -18.17 51.80 -33.06
C THR A 636 -19.24 51.04 -33.85
N TYR A 637 -20.50 51.44 -33.75
CA TYR A 637 -21.65 50.75 -34.33
C TYR A 637 -22.34 51.64 -35.38
N ILE A 638 -22.15 51.31 -36.65
CA ILE A 638 -22.54 52.10 -37.83
C ILE A 638 -23.87 51.58 -38.37
N PHE A 639 -24.96 52.26 -38.02
CA PHE A 639 -26.33 51.80 -38.29
C PHE A 639 -26.78 51.86 -39.77
N ASN A 640 -25.96 52.30 -40.72
CA ASN A 640 -26.25 52.29 -42.16
C ASN A 640 -27.67 52.78 -42.53
N GLY A 641 -28.06 53.96 -42.03
CA GLY A 641 -29.38 54.56 -42.27
C GLY A 641 -30.53 54.00 -41.41
N GLY A 642 -30.23 53.09 -40.47
CA GLY A 642 -31.06 52.78 -39.31
C GLY A 642 -30.68 53.62 -38.08
N THR A 643 -31.17 53.19 -36.92
CA THR A 643 -30.99 53.82 -35.59
C THR A 643 -30.93 52.75 -34.49
N GLY A 644 -30.10 52.96 -33.47
CA GLY A 644 -30.04 52.15 -32.25
C GLY A 644 -29.52 52.97 -31.06
N GLU A 645 -29.42 52.37 -29.88
CA GLU A 645 -29.15 53.10 -28.62
C GLU A 645 -27.66 53.27 -28.29
N THR A 646 -26.76 52.51 -28.95
CA THR A 646 -25.31 52.54 -28.69
C THR A 646 -24.56 52.77 -29.99
N GLU A 647 -24.10 54.00 -30.22
CA GLU A 647 -23.27 54.36 -31.39
C GLU A 647 -21.79 54.00 -31.18
N SER A 648 -21.33 53.94 -29.93
CA SER A 648 -19.98 53.46 -29.57
C SER A 648 -19.89 53.08 -28.09
N GLU A 649 -18.94 52.22 -27.73
CA GLU A 649 -18.60 51.88 -26.34
C GLU A 649 -17.08 51.85 -26.11
N GLN A 650 -16.67 51.88 -24.84
CA GLN A 650 -15.28 51.74 -24.39
C GLN A 650 -15.15 50.44 -23.60
N VAL A 651 -14.29 49.52 -24.06
CA VAL A 651 -14.14 48.18 -23.49
C VAL A 651 -12.67 47.81 -23.33
N ILE A 652 -12.36 46.98 -22.34
CA ILE A 652 -11.01 46.42 -22.19
C ILE A 652 -10.77 45.37 -23.28
N PRO A 653 -9.64 45.36 -24.00
CA PRO A 653 -9.31 44.35 -25.00
C PRO A 653 -9.52 42.91 -24.51
N GLY A 654 -10.27 42.11 -25.27
CA GLY A 654 -10.62 40.73 -24.90
C GLY A 654 -11.70 40.57 -23.82
N ALA A 655 -12.37 41.65 -23.39
CA ALA A 655 -13.59 41.54 -22.57
C ALA A 655 -14.76 40.95 -23.37
N ASN A 656 -15.73 40.33 -22.71
CA ASN A 656 -16.99 39.94 -23.35
C ASN A 656 -17.93 41.15 -23.42
N THR A 657 -18.34 41.56 -24.62
CA THR A 657 -19.41 42.54 -24.86
C THR A 657 -20.54 41.90 -25.70
N VAL A 658 -21.56 42.69 -26.06
CA VAL A 658 -22.80 42.26 -26.73
C VAL A 658 -23.09 43.22 -27.88
N PHE A 659 -23.37 42.69 -29.07
CA PHE A 659 -23.80 43.51 -30.21
C PHE A 659 -25.14 44.23 -29.92
N PRO A 660 -25.24 45.56 -30.13
CA PRO A 660 -26.44 46.32 -29.76
C PRO A 660 -27.62 46.09 -30.72
N ASP A 661 -28.81 46.46 -30.25
CA ASP A 661 -30.04 46.47 -31.04
C ASP A 661 -30.05 47.59 -32.08
N ALA A 662 -30.64 47.30 -33.25
CA ALA A 662 -30.75 48.19 -34.38
C ALA A 662 -32.16 48.14 -34.99
N SER A 663 -32.67 49.29 -35.45
CA SER A 663 -33.97 49.39 -36.15
C SER A 663 -33.92 50.33 -37.36
N ARG A 664 -34.71 50.05 -38.40
CA ARG A 664 -34.86 50.91 -39.58
C ARG A 664 -36.27 50.76 -40.16
N LYS A 665 -37.02 51.87 -40.28
CA LYS A 665 -38.42 51.83 -40.72
C LYS A 665 -38.52 51.32 -42.16
N GLY A 666 -39.36 50.29 -42.40
CA GLY A 666 -39.57 49.67 -43.72
C GLY A 666 -38.49 48.64 -44.11
N TYR A 667 -37.62 48.23 -43.18
CA TYR A 667 -36.55 47.27 -43.39
C TYR A 667 -36.45 46.26 -42.24
N ARG A 668 -36.08 45.02 -42.54
CA ARG A 668 -35.66 43.98 -41.60
C ARG A 668 -34.16 44.11 -41.33
N PHE A 669 -33.76 44.00 -40.06
CA PHE A 669 -32.35 43.90 -39.66
C PHE A 669 -31.78 42.53 -40.03
N LYS A 670 -30.54 42.48 -40.50
CA LYS A 670 -29.85 41.26 -40.98
C LYS A 670 -28.59 40.91 -40.17
N GLY A 671 -28.28 41.67 -39.12
CA GLY A 671 -27.10 41.50 -38.29
C GLY A 671 -26.00 42.53 -38.55
N TRP A 672 -24.90 42.36 -37.81
CA TRP A 672 -23.70 43.18 -37.83
C TRP A 672 -22.59 42.53 -38.65
N TYR A 673 -21.79 43.36 -39.32
CA TYR A 673 -20.72 43.00 -40.24
C TYR A 673 -19.45 43.79 -39.88
N GLU A 674 -18.25 43.29 -40.16
CA GLU A 674 -16.99 44.04 -39.91
C GLU A 674 -16.59 44.98 -41.08
N ASP A 675 -17.24 44.87 -42.23
CA ASP A 675 -16.96 45.63 -43.46
C ASP A 675 -18.14 46.49 -43.92
N GLU A 676 -17.85 47.60 -44.61
CA GLU A 676 -18.87 48.52 -45.14
C GLU A 676 -19.62 47.90 -46.33
N GLU A 677 -18.97 46.99 -47.06
CA GLU A 677 -19.52 46.19 -48.14
C GLU A 677 -20.50 45.08 -47.68
N LEU A 678 -20.64 44.85 -46.37
CA LEU A 678 -21.54 43.86 -45.75
C LEU A 678 -21.31 42.42 -46.23
N THR A 679 -20.05 42.00 -46.34
CA THR A 679 -19.64 40.66 -46.81
C THR A 679 -19.22 39.71 -45.68
N VAL A 680 -18.72 40.23 -44.54
CA VAL A 680 -18.25 39.44 -43.40
C VAL A 680 -19.16 39.66 -42.18
N PHE A 681 -20.12 38.75 -42.02
CA PHE A 681 -21.06 38.73 -40.88
C PHE A 681 -20.33 38.37 -39.57
N VAL A 682 -20.54 39.17 -38.52
CA VAL A 682 -19.91 38.97 -37.19
C VAL A 682 -20.89 38.65 -36.05
N GLY A 683 -22.19 38.91 -36.21
CA GLY A 683 -23.19 38.53 -35.19
C GLY A 683 -24.55 39.20 -35.31
N ASN A 684 -25.51 38.70 -34.55
CA ASN A 684 -26.85 39.28 -34.40
C ASN A 684 -26.89 40.29 -33.24
N ALA A 685 -27.91 41.15 -33.19
CA ALA A 685 -28.19 41.94 -31.99
C ALA A 685 -28.46 41.01 -30.78
N GLY A 686 -27.92 41.37 -29.62
CA GLY A 686 -27.96 40.54 -28.41
C GLY A 686 -26.94 39.40 -28.37
N GLU A 687 -26.14 39.19 -29.43
CA GLU A 687 -25.12 38.14 -29.50
C GLU A 687 -23.81 38.58 -28.81
N LYS A 688 -23.19 37.66 -28.07
CA LYS A 688 -21.96 37.92 -27.30
C LYS A 688 -20.72 37.73 -28.14
N HIS A 689 -19.79 38.68 -28.07
CA HIS A 689 -18.47 38.56 -28.71
C HIS A 689 -17.35 39.03 -27.77
N TYR A 690 -16.13 38.63 -28.08
CA TYR A 690 -14.93 39.15 -27.43
C TYR A 690 -14.49 40.44 -28.10
N ALA A 691 -14.25 41.49 -27.32
CA ALA A 691 -13.71 42.74 -27.81
C ALA A 691 -12.34 42.50 -28.50
N PRO A 692 -12.09 43.10 -29.68
CA PRO A 692 -10.81 43.02 -30.40
C PRO A 692 -9.61 43.56 -29.59
N ARG A 693 -8.42 43.49 -30.19
CA ARG A 693 -7.16 43.98 -29.58
C ARG A 693 -6.90 45.48 -29.80
N GLN A 694 -7.73 46.13 -30.60
CA GLN A 694 -7.65 47.54 -31.02
C GLN A 694 -9.05 48.03 -31.38
N ASP A 695 -9.22 49.34 -31.54
CA ASP A 695 -10.48 49.95 -31.97
C ASP A 695 -11.05 49.33 -33.26
N ALA A 696 -12.37 49.18 -33.32
CA ALA A 696 -13.07 48.52 -34.41
C ALA A 696 -14.45 49.16 -34.71
N SER A 697 -14.93 48.94 -35.93
CA SER A 697 -16.24 49.39 -36.42
C SER A 697 -17.06 48.20 -36.90
N TYR A 698 -18.36 48.23 -36.63
CA TYR A 698 -19.32 47.22 -37.10
C TYR A 698 -20.48 47.88 -37.84
N TYR A 699 -20.93 47.26 -38.93
CA TYR A 699 -21.86 47.83 -39.90
C TYR A 699 -23.19 47.06 -39.90
N ALA A 700 -24.30 47.78 -39.85
CA ALA A 700 -25.65 47.18 -39.82
C ALA A 700 -26.14 46.81 -41.23
N ALA A 701 -26.60 45.59 -41.42
CA ALA A 701 -27.22 45.15 -42.68
C ALA A 701 -28.76 45.21 -42.65
N TRP A 702 -29.35 45.59 -43.79
CA TRP A 702 -30.78 45.90 -43.92
C TRP A 702 -31.40 45.29 -45.19
N GLU A 703 -32.67 44.88 -45.08
CA GLU A 703 -33.43 44.26 -46.17
C GLU A 703 -34.83 44.90 -46.26
N LYS A 704 -35.20 45.45 -47.42
CA LYS A 704 -36.45 46.23 -47.62
C LYS A 704 -37.69 45.32 -47.48
N THR A 705 -38.77 45.83 -46.85
CA THR A 705 -39.99 45.03 -46.59
C THR A 705 -41.30 45.63 -47.14
N GLU A 706 -41.29 46.85 -47.66
CA GLU A 706 -42.48 47.59 -48.13
C GLU A 706 -42.21 48.21 -49.51
N ALA A 707 -43.22 48.23 -50.39
CA ALA A 707 -43.13 48.70 -51.78
C ALA A 707 -44.47 49.28 -52.29
N THR A 708 -44.39 50.02 -53.40
CA THR A 708 -45.48 50.85 -53.95
C THR A 708 -45.75 50.51 -55.41
N VAL A 709 -46.99 50.13 -55.74
CA VAL A 709 -47.46 49.97 -57.12
C VAL A 709 -48.26 51.20 -57.51
N ALA A 710 -47.76 51.96 -58.49
CA ALA A 710 -48.46 53.10 -59.06
C ALA A 710 -49.12 52.75 -60.41
N PHE A 711 -50.21 53.43 -60.76
CA PHE A 711 -51.02 53.11 -61.94
C PHE A 711 -51.22 54.30 -62.89
N ASP A 712 -50.77 54.17 -64.14
CA ASP A 712 -50.91 55.15 -65.22
C ASP A 712 -51.93 54.68 -66.27
N ALA A 713 -53.11 55.30 -66.26
CA ALA A 713 -54.25 54.92 -67.08
C ALA A 713 -54.12 55.22 -68.59
N ASP A 714 -52.99 55.74 -69.09
CA ASP A 714 -52.79 56.13 -70.51
C ASP A 714 -53.97 56.98 -71.06
N GLY A 715 -54.53 57.87 -70.25
CA GLY A 715 -55.67 58.70 -70.64
C GLY A 715 -57.01 57.97 -70.80
N GLY A 716 -57.16 56.77 -70.22
CA GLY A 716 -58.46 56.22 -69.84
C GLY A 716 -58.90 56.65 -68.42
N GLU A 717 -60.07 56.19 -67.99
CA GLU A 717 -60.62 56.44 -66.64
C GLU A 717 -60.55 55.20 -65.74
N MET A 718 -60.26 55.40 -64.45
CA MET A 718 -60.03 54.38 -63.40
C MET A 718 -60.45 54.93 -62.03
N GLU A 719 -61.01 54.10 -61.14
CA GLU A 719 -61.55 54.54 -59.84
C GLU A 719 -60.58 54.43 -58.64
N SER A 720 -59.45 53.74 -58.78
CA SER A 720 -58.45 53.51 -57.73
C SER A 720 -57.15 54.30 -57.95
N GLY A 721 -56.40 54.56 -56.87
CA GLY A 721 -55.05 55.14 -56.93
C GLY A 721 -53.96 54.13 -56.54
N ASP A 722 -52.72 54.63 -56.41
CA ASP A 722 -51.52 53.85 -56.08
C ASP A 722 -51.66 53.06 -54.76
N ILE A 723 -51.05 51.87 -54.72
CA ILE A 723 -51.16 50.91 -53.62
C ILE A 723 -49.77 50.68 -52.98
N ALA A 724 -49.64 51.00 -51.69
CA ALA A 724 -48.47 50.66 -50.89
C ALA A 724 -48.76 49.42 -50.03
N THR A 725 -47.91 48.40 -50.12
CA THR A 725 -48.09 47.09 -49.45
C THR A 725 -46.72 46.44 -49.16
N LYS A 726 -46.65 45.22 -48.63
CA LYS A 726 -45.36 44.56 -48.37
C LYS A 726 -44.81 43.91 -49.63
N ILE A 727 -43.48 43.81 -49.70
CA ILE A 727 -42.81 43.01 -50.73
C ILE A 727 -43.18 41.54 -50.51
N GLY A 728 -43.77 40.91 -51.52
CA GLY A 728 -44.35 39.57 -51.48
C GLY A 728 -45.87 39.51 -51.26
N ASP A 729 -46.54 40.63 -50.92
CA ASP A 729 -48.00 40.67 -50.91
C ASP A 729 -48.57 40.65 -52.35
N THR A 730 -49.80 40.17 -52.47
CA THR A 730 -50.56 40.13 -53.74
C THR A 730 -51.64 41.20 -53.74
N ILE A 731 -51.76 41.95 -54.84
CA ILE A 731 -52.79 42.98 -55.05
C ILE A 731 -53.60 42.65 -56.31
N THR A 732 -54.90 42.95 -56.31
CA THR A 732 -55.74 42.76 -57.50
C THR A 732 -55.68 44.00 -58.39
N LEU A 733 -55.39 43.81 -59.67
CA LEU A 733 -55.23 44.87 -60.67
C LEU A 733 -56.58 45.56 -60.99
N PRO A 734 -56.62 46.91 -61.04
CA PRO A 734 -57.87 47.64 -61.21
C PRO A 734 -58.41 47.63 -62.65
N SER A 735 -59.67 48.02 -62.82
CA SER A 735 -60.29 48.20 -64.15
C SER A 735 -60.06 49.61 -64.71
N CYS A 736 -59.77 49.71 -66.01
CA CYS A 736 -59.65 50.98 -66.73
C CYS A 736 -60.45 50.97 -68.04
N THR A 737 -60.98 52.12 -68.46
CA THR A 737 -61.89 52.24 -69.62
C THR A 737 -61.53 53.39 -70.56
N LYS A 738 -61.77 53.22 -71.87
CA LYS A 738 -61.41 54.17 -72.93
C LYS A 738 -62.33 53.98 -74.15
N GLU A 739 -63.07 55.01 -74.54
CA GLU A 739 -64.17 54.87 -75.52
C GLU A 739 -63.68 54.42 -76.91
N GLY A 740 -64.39 53.47 -77.52
CA GLY A 740 -64.10 52.96 -78.87
C GLY A 740 -62.95 51.94 -78.96
N TYR A 741 -62.36 51.57 -77.83
CA TYR A 741 -61.35 50.52 -77.70
C TYR A 741 -61.73 49.52 -76.59
N GLU A 742 -61.05 48.39 -76.59
CA GLU A 742 -61.16 47.31 -75.61
C GLU A 742 -59.87 47.29 -74.77
N PHE A 743 -59.99 47.36 -73.44
CA PHE A 743 -58.84 47.33 -72.52
C PHE A 743 -58.23 45.92 -72.50
N VAL A 744 -56.91 45.83 -72.62
CA VAL A 744 -56.17 44.56 -72.82
C VAL A 744 -55.36 44.17 -71.59
N GLY A 745 -54.98 45.11 -70.73
CA GLY A 745 -54.25 44.85 -69.49
C GLY A 745 -53.37 45.99 -69.04
N TRP A 746 -52.71 45.75 -67.91
CA TRP A 746 -51.67 46.57 -67.31
C TRP A 746 -50.29 46.05 -67.72
N TYR A 747 -49.36 46.96 -67.97
CA TYR A 747 -48.03 46.68 -68.51
C TYR A 747 -46.94 47.32 -67.67
N ASP A 748 -45.87 46.58 -67.38
CA ASP A 748 -44.59 47.12 -66.93
C ASP A 748 -43.64 47.20 -68.14
N GLY A 749 -43.25 48.42 -68.52
CA GLY A 749 -42.62 48.69 -69.81
C GLY A 749 -43.45 48.16 -70.99
N ASP A 750 -42.90 47.21 -71.74
CA ASP A 750 -43.55 46.54 -72.87
C ASP A 750 -44.22 45.18 -72.49
N ILE A 751 -44.14 44.77 -71.22
CA ILE A 751 -44.59 43.44 -70.75
C ILE A 751 -45.96 43.55 -70.07
N CYS A 752 -46.95 42.81 -70.56
CA CYS A 752 -48.25 42.70 -69.88
C CYS A 752 -48.09 41.92 -68.56
N VAL A 753 -48.47 42.53 -67.44
CA VAL A 753 -48.41 41.92 -66.09
C VAL A 753 -49.74 41.37 -65.60
N GLY A 754 -50.85 41.70 -66.27
CA GLY A 754 -52.18 41.13 -66.00
C GLY A 754 -53.34 42.02 -66.45
N GLN A 755 -54.54 41.47 -66.46
CA GLN A 755 -55.80 42.14 -66.81
C GLN A 755 -56.52 42.70 -65.57
N ALA A 756 -57.61 43.44 -65.80
CA ALA A 756 -58.46 43.97 -64.72
C ALA A 756 -59.10 42.82 -63.92
N GLY A 757 -58.86 42.78 -62.62
CA GLY A 757 -59.31 41.70 -61.73
C GLY A 757 -58.34 40.52 -61.59
N GLU A 758 -57.18 40.54 -62.26
CA GLU A 758 -56.11 39.56 -62.04
C GLU A 758 -55.18 39.99 -60.90
N ASP A 759 -54.50 39.03 -60.30
CA ASP A 759 -53.64 39.24 -59.13
C ASP A 759 -52.17 39.47 -59.53
N TYR A 760 -51.56 40.52 -58.96
CA TYR A 760 -50.18 40.95 -59.17
C TYR A 760 -49.39 40.87 -57.87
N ILE A 761 -48.23 40.21 -57.89
CA ILE A 761 -47.34 40.07 -56.72
C ILE A 761 -46.35 41.23 -56.68
N VAL A 762 -46.34 41.99 -55.59
CA VAL A 762 -45.51 43.19 -55.44
C VAL A 762 -44.08 42.80 -55.05
N VAL A 763 -43.14 42.89 -55.99
CA VAL A 763 -41.73 42.50 -55.77
C VAL A 763 -40.80 43.68 -55.46
N ASP A 764 -41.09 44.88 -55.96
CA ASP A 764 -40.47 46.16 -55.58
C ASP A 764 -41.40 47.33 -56.02
N ASP A 765 -40.96 48.59 -55.85
CA ASP A 765 -41.67 49.78 -56.36
C ASP A 765 -41.78 49.76 -57.90
N VAL A 766 -42.98 49.92 -58.46
CA VAL A 766 -43.25 49.77 -59.91
C VAL A 766 -44.35 50.73 -60.40
N ILE A 767 -44.37 51.03 -61.71
CA ILE A 767 -45.41 51.85 -62.35
C ILE A 767 -46.04 51.09 -63.51
N LEU A 768 -47.32 50.73 -63.40
CA LEU A 768 -48.04 49.93 -64.38
C LEU A 768 -48.89 50.81 -65.32
N LYS A 769 -48.85 50.55 -66.62
CA LYS A 769 -49.51 51.34 -67.69
C LYS A 769 -50.66 50.59 -68.36
N ALA A 770 -51.76 51.29 -68.65
CA ALA A 770 -52.92 50.71 -69.33
C ALA A 770 -52.75 50.60 -70.87
N HIS A 771 -53.27 49.54 -71.49
CA HIS A 771 -53.18 49.32 -72.95
C HIS A 771 -54.51 48.85 -73.59
N TYR A 772 -54.72 49.16 -74.89
CA TYR A 772 -56.05 49.11 -75.53
C TYR A 772 -56.02 48.71 -77.03
N VAL A 773 -57.03 47.95 -77.51
CA VAL A 773 -57.12 47.39 -78.89
C VAL A 773 -58.53 47.59 -79.52
N LYS A 774 -58.72 47.30 -80.81
CA LYS A 774 -59.93 47.58 -81.62
C LYS A 774 -60.48 46.29 -82.29
N LYS A 775 -61.81 46.17 -82.47
CA LYS A 775 -62.60 44.90 -82.43
C LYS A 775 -63.23 44.46 -83.77
N GLU A 776 -63.33 43.14 -84.08
CA GLU A 776 -64.12 42.41 -85.15
C GLU A 776 -64.09 40.83 -84.92
N ALA A 777 -64.61 39.94 -85.82
CA ALA A 777 -65.28 38.62 -85.51
C ALA A 777 -64.57 37.19 -85.66
N SER A 778 -65.33 36.06 -85.54
CA SER A 778 -65.02 34.78 -84.78
C SER A 778 -64.92 33.36 -85.49
N ALA A 779 -64.75 32.25 -84.71
CA ALA A 779 -64.52 30.82 -85.13
C ALA A 779 -65.18 29.69 -84.24
N CYS A 780 -64.80 28.39 -84.36
CA CYS A 780 -65.40 27.15 -83.73
C CYS A 780 -64.38 26.19 -83.05
N THR A 781 -64.78 25.22 -82.20
CA THR A 781 -63.87 24.52 -81.24
C THR A 781 -64.18 23.04 -80.91
N VAL A 782 -63.14 22.19 -80.91
CA VAL A 782 -63.16 20.80 -80.37
C VAL A 782 -62.53 20.76 -78.98
N ALA A 783 -63.19 20.13 -78.01
CA ALA A 783 -62.75 20.08 -76.61
C ALA A 783 -62.29 18.69 -76.14
N PHE A 784 -61.48 18.67 -75.07
CA PHE A 784 -60.94 17.45 -74.48
C PHE A 784 -61.11 17.43 -72.95
N ASP A 785 -61.87 16.45 -72.45
CA ASP A 785 -62.07 16.19 -71.02
C ASP A 785 -61.14 15.06 -70.58
N ALA A 786 -60.03 15.44 -69.95
CA ALA A 786 -58.97 14.52 -69.51
C ALA A 786 -59.37 13.56 -68.37
N ASP A 787 -60.65 13.48 -67.98
CA ASP A 787 -61.20 12.61 -66.92
C ASP A 787 -60.38 12.64 -65.62
N GLY A 788 -59.92 13.84 -65.22
CA GLY A 788 -59.09 14.03 -64.02
C GLY A 788 -57.67 13.45 -64.10
N GLY A 789 -57.13 13.29 -65.30
CA GLY A 789 -55.70 13.34 -65.56
C GLY A 789 -55.28 14.69 -66.16
N GLU A 790 -53.99 14.83 -66.43
CA GLU A 790 -53.37 15.98 -67.08
C GLU A 790 -53.18 15.71 -68.58
N MET A 791 -53.20 16.77 -69.39
CA MET A 791 -53.12 16.75 -70.84
C MET A 791 -52.36 17.99 -71.32
N GLU A 792 -51.36 17.83 -72.20
CA GLU A 792 -50.74 18.97 -72.87
C GLU A 792 -51.46 19.30 -74.18
N GLY A 793 -51.87 20.57 -74.33
CA GLY A 793 -52.65 21.06 -75.46
C GLY A 793 -54.16 20.94 -75.21
N GLY A 794 -54.78 22.03 -74.74
CA GLY A 794 -56.22 22.12 -74.50
C GLY A 794 -57.06 22.21 -75.78
N ASP A 795 -58.35 22.53 -75.60
CA ASP A 795 -59.38 22.62 -76.64
C ASP A 795 -58.90 23.30 -77.94
N ILE A 796 -59.01 22.59 -79.06
CA ILE A 796 -58.49 22.99 -80.36
C ILE A 796 -59.57 23.72 -81.16
N THR A 797 -59.42 25.04 -81.24
CA THR A 797 -60.24 25.92 -82.09
C THR A 797 -59.83 25.76 -83.56
N ALA A 798 -60.71 25.15 -84.37
CA ALA A 798 -60.48 24.75 -85.76
C ALA A 798 -61.74 24.91 -86.62
N LYS A 799 -61.61 24.88 -87.94
CA LYS A 799 -62.76 25.02 -88.85
C LYS A 799 -63.35 23.66 -89.18
N VAL A 800 -64.66 23.61 -89.38
CA VAL A 800 -65.36 22.38 -89.79
C VAL A 800 -64.77 21.87 -91.11
N GLY A 801 -64.21 20.66 -91.07
CA GLY A 801 -63.46 20.02 -92.16
C GLY A 801 -61.94 19.93 -91.94
N ASP A 802 -61.36 20.65 -90.97
CA ASP A 802 -59.94 20.52 -90.62
C ASP A 802 -59.65 19.16 -89.96
N THR A 803 -58.37 18.75 -89.93
CA THR A 803 -57.93 17.50 -89.28
C THR A 803 -56.88 17.82 -88.21
N ILE A 804 -57.13 17.35 -86.99
CA ILE A 804 -56.30 17.57 -85.80
C ILE A 804 -55.61 16.26 -85.37
N MET A 805 -54.63 16.37 -84.47
CA MET A 805 -53.97 15.23 -83.82
C MET A 805 -54.51 15.09 -82.39
N LEU A 806 -54.78 13.88 -81.93
CA LEU A 806 -55.22 13.62 -80.56
C LEU A 806 -54.03 13.78 -79.58
N PRO A 807 -54.17 14.56 -78.48
CA PRO A 807 -53.09 14.81 -77.53
C PRO A 807 -52.76 13.60 -76.65
N ALA A 808 -51.69 13.70 -75.87
CA ALA A 808 -51.32 12.71 -74.86
C ALA A 808 -51.92 13.06 -73.48
N CYS A 809 -52.23 12.05 -72.69
CA CYS A 809 -52.81 12.21 -71.34
C CYS A 809 -52.07 11.35 -70.32
N THR A 810 -51.93 11.87 -69.10
CA THR A 810 -51.24 11.21 -67.97
C THR A 810 -51.95 11.56 -66.66
N LYS A 811 -52.28 10.59 -65.80
CA LYS A 811 -53.00 10.82 -64.54
C LYS A 811 -52.19 10.27 -63.40
N ASP A 812 -51.88 11.03 -62.36
CA ASP A 812 -50.77 10.61 -61.50
C ASP A 812 -51.05 9.33 -60.68
N GLY A 813 -50.05 8.45 -60.69
CA GLY A 813 -50.14 7.04 -60.34
C GLY A 813 -50.88 6.16 -61.37
N TYR A 814 -51.72 6.68 -62.27
CA TYR A 814 -52.51 5.90 -63.23
C TYR A 814 -51.89 5.81 -64.66
N GLU A 815 -52.01 4.66 -65.34
CA GLU A 815 -51.59 4.44 -66.73
C GLU A 815 -52.75 4.70 -67.73
N PHE A 816 -52.51 5.48 -68.80
CA PHE A 816 -53.52 5.98 -69.76
C PHE A 816 -53.77 5.03 -70.95
N THR A 817 -55.01 4.99 -71.47
CA THR A 817 -55.43 4.00 -72.49
C THR A 817 -56.03 4.54 -73.80
N GLY A 818 -56.53 5.78 -73.88
CA GLY A 818 -57.05 6.38 -75.12
C GLY A 818 -58.17 7.41 -74.94
N TRP A 819 -58.61 8.01 -76.07
CA TRP A 819 -59.68 9.01 -76.14
C TRP A 819 -60.99 8.44 -76.72
N TYR A 820 -62.13 8.88 -76.18
CA TYR A 820 -63.46 8.34 -76.49
C TYR A 820 -64.52 9.44 -76.69
N ASP A 821 -65.41 9.25 -77.67
CA ASP A 821 -66.68 9.98 -77.81
C ASP A 821 -67.80 9.09 -77.26
N GLY A 822 -68.25 9.38 -76.04
CA GLY A 822 -69.12 8.48 -75.27
C GLY A 822 -68.46 7.11 -75.07
N ASP A 823 -69.11 6.04 -75.54
CA ASP A 823 -68.61 4.66 -75.49
C ASP A 823 -67.71 4.28 -76.68
N ILE A 824 -67.49 5.18 -77.66
CA ILE A 824 -66.78 4.89 -78.91
C ILE A 824 -65.35 5.44 -78.84
N CYS A 825 -64.34 4.59 -79.05
CA CYS A 825 -62.95 5.05 -79.11
C CYS A 825 -62.75 5.95 -80.33
N ALA A 826 -62.34 7.20 -80.08
CA ALA A 826 -62.01 8.20 -81.10
C ALA A 826 -60.55 8.07 -81.59
N GLY A 827 -59.68 7.48 -80.75
CA GLY A 827 -58.30 7.13 -81.08
C GLY A 827 -57.38 7.18 -79.85
N GLN A 828 -56.12 6.77 -80.02
CA GLN A 828 -55.07 6.93 -79.01
C GLN A 828 -54.25 8.21 -79.24
N ALA A 829 -53.39 8.56 -78.28
CA ALA A 829 -52.51 9.72 -78.36
C ALA A 829 -51.63 9.66 -79.63
N GLY A 830 -51.63 10.73 -80.42
CA GLY A 830 -50.91 10.82 -81.68
C GLY A 830 -51.66 10.29 -82.91
N GLU A 831 -52.92 9.86 -82.79
CA GLU A 831 -53.77 9.54 -83.95
C GLU A 831 -54.51 10.76 -84.51
N LYS A 832 -55.10 10.64 -85.70
CA LYS A 832 -55.75 11.75 -86.43
C LYS A 832 -57.27 11.75 -86.26
N TYR A 833 -57.82 12.91 -85.94
CA TYR A 833 -59.25 13.14 -85.79
C TYR A 833 -59.73 14.27 -86.72
N THR A 834 -60.90 14.13 -87.34
CA THR A 834 -61.44 15.09 -88.31
C THR A 834 -62.57 15.91 -87.70
N VAL A 835 -62.45 17.24 -87.74
CA VAL A 835 -63.36 18.17 -87.07
C VAL A 835 -64.68 18.28 -87.84
N THR A 836 -65.73 17.62 -87.36
CA THR A 836 -67.08 17.67 -87.95
C THR A 836 -67.97 18.78 -87.39
N GLY A 837 -67.55 19.42 -86.30
CA GLY A 837 -68.30 20.41 -85.52
C GLY A 837 -67.70 20.52 -84.12
N ASP A 838 -68.34 21.28 -83.23
CA ASP A 838 -67.97 21.35 -81.83
C ASP A 838 -68.33 20.01 -81.13
N VAL A 839 -67.38 19.40 -80.41
CA VAL A 839 -67.45 18.04 -79.83
C VAL A 839 -66.49 17.91 -78.64
N ILE A 840 -66.72 16.96 -77.73
CA ILE A 840 -65.90 16.73 -76.52
C ILE A 840 -65.43 15.27 -76.46
N LEU A 841 -64.11 15.03 -76.31
CA LEU A 841 -63.53 13.69 -76.20
C LEU A 841 -62.98 13.39 -74.78
N LYS A 842 -63.12 12.16 -74.29
CA LYS A 842 -62.79 11.76 -72.89
C LYS A 842 -61.65 10.72 -72.75
N ALA A 843 -60.87 10.82 -71.66
CA ALA A 843 -59.72 9.96 -71.31
C ALA A 843 -60.05 8.81 -70.32
N TYR A 844 -59.12 7.86 -70.07
CA TYR A 844 -59.33 6.66 -69.21
C TYR A 844 -58.04 5.96 -68.68
N TYR A 845 -57.98 5.47 -67.40
CA TYR A 845 -56.69 5.10 -66.71
C TYR A 845 -56.70 4.05 -65.51
N GLU A 846 -55.55 3.45 -65.08
CA GLU A 846 -55.37 2.48 -63.91
C GLU A 846 -54.12 2.68 -62.93
N LYS A 847 -54.22 2.62 -61.55
CA LYS A 847 -53.30 3.24 -60.49
C LYS A 847 -52.08 2.49 -59.82
N LYS A 848 -51.11 3.24 -59.24
CA LYS A 848 -49.83 2.98 -58.48
C LYS A 848 -49.59 3.91 -57.21
N ALA A 849 -48.49 3.79 -56.42
CA ALA A 849 -48.32 4.46 -55.08
C ALA A 849 -46.86 4.75 -54.53
N GLU A 850 -46.74 5.47 -53.38
CA GLU A 850 -45.52 6.07 -52.72
C GLU A 850 -44.87 5.32 -51.51
N ILE A 851 -43.82 5.88 -50.88
CA ILE A 851 -42.94 5.28 -49.82
C ILE A 851 -42.83 6.17 -48.54
N THR A 852 -42.83 5.53 -47.35
CA THR A 852 -42.57 6.14 -46.01
C THR A 852 -41.81 5.15 -45.11
N TYR A 853 -41.04 5.59 -44.11
CA TYR A 853 -40.41 4.67 -43.14
C TYR A 853 -41.21 4.44 -41.85
N LEU A 854 -41.02 3.26 -41.25
CA LEU A 854 -41.76 2.73 -40.09
C LEU A 854 -40.80 2.16 -39.03
N ILE A 855 -40.81 2.72 -37.83
CA ILE A 855 -40.14 2.17 -36.64
C ILE A 855 -41.14 1.42 -35.77
N THR A 856 -40.82 0.17 -35.43
CA THR A 856 -41.68 -0.70 -34.61
C THR A 856 -41.02 -1.06 -33.28
N PHE A 857 -41.74 -0.87 -32.18
CA PHE A 857 -41.27 -1.19 -30.83
C PHE A 857 -41.83 -2.54 -30.38
N ASP A 858 -40.99 -3.58 -30.33
CA ASP A 858 -41.31 -4.87 -29.72
C ASP A 858 -40.92 -4.85 -28.24
N PRO A 859 -41.89 -4.75 -27.30
CA PRO A 859 -41.60 -4.68 -25.88
C PRO A 859 -41.13 -6.02 -25.30
N ASN A 860 -40.91 -7.07 -26.11
CA ASN A 860 -40.31 -8.34 -25.72
C ASN A 860 -40.99 -8.99 -24.48
N GLY A 861 -42.33 -8.94 -24.48
CA GLY A 861 -43.19 -9.40 -23.39
C GLY A 861 -43.51 -8.36 -22.30
N GLY A 862 -43.12 -7.09 -22.47
CA GLY A 862 -43.62 -5.94 -21.70
C GLY A 862 -44.82 -5.25 -22.35
N ARG A 863 -45.20 -4.09 -21.81
CA ARG A 863 -46.32 -3.25 -22.26
C ARG A 863 -46.05 -2.64 -23.63
N LYS A 864 -46.98 -2.83 -24.56
CA LYS A 864 -46.83 -2.43 -25.98
C LYS A 864 -46.78 -0.90 -26.15
N ALA A 865 -45.70 -0.42 -26.77
CA ALA A 865 -45.60 0.93 -27.32
C ALA A 865 -46.15 0.99 -28.76
N ALA A 866 -46.53 2.18 -29.22
CA ALA A 866 -47.02 2.38 -30.59
C ALA A 866 -45.85 2.48 -31.59
N PRO A 867 -45.94 1.90 -32.80
CA PRO A 867 -44.97 2.14 -33.85
C PRO A 867 -45.09 3.57 -34.39
N VAL A 868 -43.99 4.14 -34.86
CA VAL A 868 -43.91 5.51 -35.39
C VAL A 868 -43.61 5.43 -36.88
N LYS A 869 -44.43 6.07 -37.72
CA LYS A 869 -44.04 6.40 -39.10
C LYS A 869 -43.38 7.77 -39.11
N VAL A 870 -42.31 7.90 -39.89
CA VAL A 870 -41.49 9.10 -39.97
C VAL A 870 -41.00 9.31 -41.41
N ALA A 871 -40.83 10.57 -41.81
CA ALA A 871 -40.17 10.91 -43.07
C ALA A 871 -38.68 10.54 -43.00
N LYS A 872 -38.05 10.34 -44.16
CA LYS A 872 -36.62 10.01 -44.23
C LYS A 872 -35.78 11.20 -43.72
N GLY A 873 -35.12 11.01 -42.58
CA GLY A 873 -34.14 11.97 -42.03
C GLY A 873 -34.53 12.67 -40.73
N GLU A 874 -35.73 12.44 -40.18
CA GLU A 874 -36.10 13.02 -38.89
C GLU A 874 -35.78 12.10 -37.69
N LYS A 875 -35.74 12.70 -36.50
CA LYS A 875 -35.46 12.04 -35.22
C LYS A 875 -36.74 11.68 -34.46
N ILE A 876 -36.66 10.64 -33.63
CA ILE A 876 -37.75 10.20 -32.75
C ILE A 876 -37.25 10.01 -31.32
N THR A 877 -38.08 10.32 -30.33
CA THR A 877 -37.79 10.03 -28.91
C THR A 877 -38.17 8.59 -28.57
N LEU A 878 -37.32 7.87 -27.84
CA LEU A 878 -37.54 6.47 -27.47
C LEU A 878 -38.56 6.34 -26.32
N PRO A 879 -39.67 5.58 -26.49
CA PRO A 879 -40.76 5.52 -25.53
C PRO A 879 -40.46 4.62 -24.32
N GLY A 880 -41.11 4.87 -23.19
CA GLY A 880 -41.10 3.97 -22.03
C GLY A 880 -41.90 2.68 -22.24
N THR A 881 -41.48 1.61 -21.57
CA THR A 881 -42.22 0.34 -21.49
C THR A 881 -41.98 -0.32 -20.13
N GLU A 882 -42.90 -1.19 -19.70
CA GLU A 882 -42.93 -1.83 -18.37
C GLU A 882 -43.22 -3.32 -18.48
N LYS A 883 -42.72 -4.13 -17.56
CA LYS A 883 -42.98 -5.59 -17.50
C LYS A 883 -42.97 -6.07 -16.06
N SER A 884 -44.14 -6.42 -15.53
CA SER A 884 -44.30 -6.80 -14.11
C SER A 884 -43.34 -7.93 -13.72
N GLY A 885 -42.54 -7.72 -12.67
CA GLY A 885 -41.51 -8.66 -12.21
C GLY A 885 -40.22 -8.63 -13.03
N TYR A 886 -39.97 -7.61 -13.85
CA TYR A 886 -38.74 -7.44 -14.65
C TYR A 886 -38.33 -5.97 -14.76
N VAL A 887 -37.03 -5.69 -14.57
CA VAL A 887 -36.40 -4.38 -14.81
C VAL A 887 -36.15 -4.17 -16.30
N PHE A 888 -36.47 -2.97 -16.82
CA PHE A 888 -36.18 -2.56 -18.20
C PHE A 888 -34.71 -2.16 -18.36
N LEU A 889 -34.04 -2.63 -19.42
CA LEU A 889 -32.62 -2.41 -19.68
C LEU A 889 -32.32 -1.56 -20.93
N GLY A 890 -33.35 -0.95 -21.55
CA GLY A 890 -33.23 -0.15 -22.77
C GLY A 890 -33.76 -0.82 -24.05
N TRP A 891 -33.70 -0.08 -25.15
CA TRP A 891 -34.08 -0.52 -26.49
C TRP A 891 -32.86 -0.96 -27.30
N TYR A 892 -32.94 -2.15 -27.89
CA TYR A 892 -31.83 -2.78 -28.62
C TYR A 892 -32.22 -3.10 -30.06
N THR A 893 -31.22 -3.19 -30.92
CA THR A 893 -31.36 -3.66 -32.31
C THR A 893 -31.83 -5.11 -32.43
N GLU A 894 -31.66 -5.94 -31.40
CA GLU A 894 -32.02 -7.38 -31.43
C GLU A 894 -32.72 -7.87 -30.16
N LYS A 895 -33.63 -8.85 -30.34
CA LYS A 895 -34.50 -9.43 -29.31
C LYS A 895 -33.78 -10.17 -28.16
N LYS A 896 -32.48 -10.42 -28.29
CA LYS A 896 -31.62 -11.05 -27.26
C LYS A 896 -30.57 -10.10 -26.66
N GLY A 897 -30.57 -8.82 -27.05
CA GLY A 897 -29.51 -7.87 -26.75
C GLY A 897 -28.51 -7.77 -27.90
N GLY A 898 -28.67 -6.74 -28.73
CA GLY A 898 -27.72 -6.35 -29.78
C GLY A 898 -27.00 -5.06 -29.38
N ILE A 899 -26.82 -4.14 -30.33
CA ILE A 899 -26.43 -2.74 -30.03
C ILE A 899 -27.58 -2.06 -29.27
N LEU A 900 -27.26 -1.39 -28.14
CA LEU A 900 -28.15 -0.50 -27.40
C LEU A 900 -28.37 0.79 -28.21
N LEU A 901 -29.63 1.16 -28.40
CA LEU A 901 -30.05 2.37 -29.13
C LEU A 901 -30.42 3.53 -28.18
N GLY A 902 -30.68 3.22 -26.91
CA GLY A 902 -31.00 4.20 -25.87
C GLY A 902 -31.95 3.64 -24.81
N LEU A 903 -32.12 4.40 -23.74
CA LEU A 903 -33.12 4.21 -22.69
C LEU A 903 -34.43 4.91 -23.07
N ALA A 904 -35.40 4.93 -22.16
CA ALA A 904 -36.64 5.68 -22.35
C ALA A 904 -36.38 7.18 -22.15
N GLY A 905 -36.63 7.99 -23.19
CA GLY A 905 -36.37 9.44 -23.20
C GLY A 905 -35.24 9.88 -24.13
N ASP A 906 -34.37 8.97 -24.58
CA ASP A 906 -33.26 9.29 -25.49
C ASP A 906 -33.75 9.52 -26.93
N GLU A 907 -33.00 10.29 -27.74
CA GLU A 907 -33.31 10.53 -29.16
C GLU A 907 -32.62 9.54 -30.10
N LEU A 908 -33.32 9.13 -31.17
CA LEU A 908 -32.81 8.25 -32.22
C LEU A 908 -33.10 8.84 -33.62
N GLU A 909 -32.09 8.88 -34.48
CA GLU A 909 -32.21 9.35 -35.88
C GLU A 909 -32.56 8.22 -36.84
N VAL A 910 -33.55 8.42 -37.73
CA VAL A 910 -34.16 7.34 -38.52
C VAL A 910 -33.84 7.44 -40.01
N SER A 911 -33.08 6.46 -40.51
CA SER A 911 -32.66 6.35 -41.91
C SER A 911 -33.32 5.22 -42.72
N LYS A 912 -34.07 4.32 -42.06
CA LYS A 912 -34.73 3.13 -42.66
C LYS A 912 -35.80 2.55 -41.73
N ASP A 913 -36.63 1.65 -42.26
CA ASP A 913 -37.46 0.74 -41.45
C ASP A 913 -36.60 -0.11 -40.50
N MET A 914 -37.00 -0.19 -39.22
CA MET A 914 -36.43 -1.14 -38.27
C MET A 914 -37.39 -1.46 -37.11
N THR A 915 -37.24 -2.66 -36.57
CA THR A 915 -37.87 -3.06 -35.30
C THR A 915 -36.82 -2.99 -34.19
N VAL A 916 -37.17 -2.37 -33.07
CA VAL A 916 -36.33 -2.29 -31.86
C VAL A 916 -36.97 -3.09 -30.74
N TYR A 917 -36.14 -3.70 -29.91
CA TYR A 917 -36.54 -4.71 -28.93
C TYR A 917 -36.17 -4.28 -27.52
N ALA A 918 -37.14 -4.30 -26.60
CA ALA A 918 -36.86 -4.10 -25.18
C ALA A 918 -36.07 -5.27 -24.60
N LEU A 919 -35.11 -5.00 -23.72
CA LEU A 919 -34.42 -6.04 -22.95
C LEU A 919 -34.77 -5.97 -21.46
N TRP A 920 -34.81 -7.13 -20.80
CA TRP A 920 -35.46 -7.32 -19.49
C TRP A 920 -34.67 -8.24 -18.58
N GLU A 921 -34.54 -7.90 -17.30
CA GLU A 921 -33.96 -8.76 -16.26
C GLU A 921 -34.98 -9.03 -15.15
N LYS A 922 -35.11 -10.30 -14.72
CA LYS A 922 -36.20 -10.71 -13.81
C LYS A 922 -35.92 -10.28 -12.37
N GLU A 923 -36.87 -9.58 -11.77
CA GLU A 923 -36.88 -9.28 -10.34
C GLU A 923 -37.03 -10.58 -9.53
N LYS A 924 -36.19 -10.76 -8.51
CA LYS A 924 -36.30 -11.87 -7.56
C LYS A 924 -37.10 -11.39 -6.36
N ALA A 925 -38.21 -12.07 -6.07
CA ALA A 925 -39.03 -11.80 -4.89
C ALA A 925 -38.21 -11.99 -3.59
N GLU A 926 -38.54 -11.19 -2.58
CA GLU A 926 -37.73 -11.06 -1.37
C GLU A 926 -37.78 -12.27 -0.45
N GLY A 927 -36.63 -12.55 0.18
CA GLY A 927 -36.52 -13.33 1.41
C GLY A 927 -35.88 -12.44 2.47
N THR A 928 -36.49 -12.38 3.66
CA THR A 928 -36.12 -11.45 4.73
C THR A 928 -34.74 -11.75 5.34
N GLY A 929 -33.93 -10.72 5.54
CA GLY A 929 -32.69 -10.82 6.31
C GLY A 929 -31.70 -9.71 5.94
N ASP A 930 -31.24 -9.01 6.97
CA ASP A 930 -30.18 -7.99 7.02
C ASP A 930 -29.16 -8.01 5.85
N LYS A 931 -28.97 -6.85 5.18
CA LYS A 931 -28.11 -6.73 3.98
C LYS A 931 -27.17 -5.53 4.04
N GLY A 932 -25.89 -5.82 4.15
CA GLY A 932 -24.84 -5.00 3.54
C GLY A 932 -25.00 -4.94 2.02
N GLN A 933 -24.29 -4.02 1.37
CA GLN A 933 -24.41 -3.76 -0.08
C GLN A 933 -24.36 -5.05 -0.92
N GLU A 934 -25.35 -5.26 -1.78
CA GLU A 934 -25.34 -6.40 -2.70
C GLU A 934 -24.08 -6.34 -3.58
N THR A 935 -23.38 -7.46 -3.69
CA THR A 935 -22.19 -7.60 -4.54
C THR A 935 -22.44 -8.63 -5.64
N CYS A 936 -21.64 -8.51 -6.69
CA CYS A 936 -21.70 -9.32 -7.91
C CYS A 936 -20.31 -9.87 -8.21
N LYS A 937 -20.25 -11.14 -8.62
CA LYS A 937 -19.01 -11.84 -8.93
C LYS A 937 -18.62 -11.63 -10.40
N VAL A 938 -17.42 -11.12 -10.61
CA VAL A 938 -16.85 -10.92 -11.95
C VAL A 938 -15.76 -11.96 -12.20
N THR A 939 -15.73 -12.58 -13.38
CA THR A 939 -14.72 -13.57 -13.76
C THR A 939 -14.08 -13.23 -15.11
N PHE A 940 -12.75 -13.35 -15.21
CA PHE A 940 -11.96 -13.02 -16.39
C PHE A 940 -11.34 -14.27 -17.02
N HIS A 941 -11.96 -14.76 -18.09
CA HIS A 941 -11.54 -15.90 -18.89
C HIS A 941 -10.55 -15.42 -19.95
N THR A 942 -9.28 -15.69 -19.67
CA THR A 942 -8.13 -15.13 -20.39
C THR A 942 -7.76 -15.89 -21.67
N GLU A 943 -8.49 -16.98 -22.00
CA GLU A 943 -8.29 -17.81 -23.20
C GLU A 943 -6.81 -18.12 -23.52
N GLY A 944 -6.10 -18.61 -22.51
CA GLY A 944 -4.67 -18.95 -22.58
C GLY A 944 -3.70 -17.85 -22.11
N GLY A 945 -4.19 -16.66 -21.76
CA GLY A 945 -3.38 -15.58 -21.18
C GLY A 945 -3.21 -15.63 -19.65
N THR A 946 -2.29 -14.81 -19.16
CA THR A 946 -2.04 -14.50 -17.75
C THR A 946 -2.77 -13.21 -17.34
N LEU A 947 -3.31 -13.20 -16.12
CA LEU A 947 -3.93 -12.03 -15.49
C LEU A 947 -3.88 -12.25 -13.97
N LYS A 948 -3.48 -11.22 -13.21
CA LYS A 948 -3.20 -11.31 -11.77
C LYS A 948 -4.44 -11.70 -10.94
N ASN A 949 -5.58 -11.05 -11.19
CA ASN A 949 -6.86 -11.35 -10.53
C ASN A 949 -7.87 -11.84 -11.56
N LYS A 950 -8.10 -13.15 -11.66
CA LYS A 950 -9.09 -13.75 -12.59
C LYS A 950 -10.53 -13.75 -12.07
N THR A 951 -10.75 -13.36 -10.82
CA THR A 951 -12.07 -13.24 -10.20
C THR A 951 -12.09 -12.01 -9.28
N LEU A 952 -13.17 -11.24 -9.28
CA LEU A 952 -13.41 -10.10 -8.37
C LEU A 952 -14.83 -10.16 -7.79
N THR A 953 -15.05 -9.47 -6.68
CA THR A 953 -16.37 -9.25 -6.09
C THR A 953 -16.60 -7.74 -6.01
N ILE A 954 -17.60 -7.23 -6.73
CA ILE A 954 -17.83 -5.80 -6.98
C ILE A 954 -19.22 -5.40 -6.48
N VAL A 955 -19.38 -4.20 -5.91
CA VAL A 955 -20.71 -3.72 -5.47
C VAL A 955 -21.64 -3.56 -6.68
N LYS A 956 -22.86 -4.10 -6.55
CA LYS A 956 -23.87 -4.12 -7.60
C LYS A 956 -24.27 -2.70 -8.01
N GLY A 957 -24.07 -2.37 -9.28
CA GLY A 957 -24.28 -1.05 -9.85
C GLY A 957 -23.04 -0.14 -9.87
N ALA A 958 -21.88 -0.60 -9.38
CA ALA A 958 -20.61 0.12 -9.52
C ALA A 958 -19.97 -0.06 -10.92
N GLY A 959 -19.09 0.87 -11.29
CA GLY A 959 -18.24 0.75 -12.48
C GLY A 959 -16.96 -0.04 -12.19
N LEU A 960 -16.59 -0.95 -13.09
CA LEU A 960 -15.33 -1.68 -13.07
C LEU A 960 -14.50 -1.31 -14.30
N TYR A 961 -13.27 -0.84 -14.08
CA TYR A 961 -12.30 -0.67 -15.17
C TYR A 961 -11.76 -2.03 -15.61
N LEU A 962 -11.86 -2.32 -16.91
CA LEU A 962 -11.47 -3.61 -17.46
C LEU A 962 -9.94 -3.76 -17.49
N PRO A 963 -9.36 -4.87 -16.96
CA PRO A 963 -7.91 -5.03 -16.81
C PRO A 963 -7.24 -5.53 -18.10
N LEU A 964 -5.91 -5.39 -18.21
CA LEU A 964 -5.14 -5.95 -19.33
C LEU A 964 -4.67 -7.38 -19.00
N PRO A 965 -5.04 -8.41 -19.77
CA PRO A 965 -4.39 -9.71 -19.73
C PRO A 965 -3.19 -9.75 -20.68
N GLU A 966 -2.26 -10.69 -20.47
CA GLU A 966 -1.07 -10.86 -21.33
C GLU A 966 -1.02 -12.27 -21.95
N LYS A 967 -0.53 -12.41 -23.19
CA LYS A 967 -0.36 -13.71 -23.87
C LYS A 967 0.80 -13.64 -24.87
N LYS A 968 1.82 -14.48 -24.68
CA LYS A 968 3.05 -14.43 -25.47
C LYS A 968 2.78 -14.68 -26.97
N GLY A 969 3.12 -13.71 -27.81
CA GLY A 969 2.95 -13.77 -29.28
C GLY A 969 1.53 -13.47 -29.78
N TYR A 970 0.69 -12.85 -28.95
CA TYR A 970 -0.66 -12.41 -29.30
C TYR A 970 -0.98 -11.05 -28.68
N ASP A 971 -1.58 -10.17 -29.48
CA ASP A 971 -2.02 -8.85 -29.08
C ASP A 971 -3.45 -8.92 -28.53
N PHE A 972 -3.71 -8.23 -27.41
CA PHE A 972 -5.02 -8.21 -26.77
C PHE A 972 -5.95 -7.19 -27.44
N THR A 973 -7.13 -7.62 -27.89
CA THR A 973 -8.09 -6.77 -28.62
C THR A 973 -9.41 -6.56 -27.86
N GLY A 974 -9.35 -6.56 -26.53
CA GLY A 974 -10.49 -6.28 -25.65
C GLY A 974 -11.28 -7.50 -25.15
N TRP A 975 -12.20 -7.21 -24.24
CA TRP A 975 -13.07 -8.17 -23.55
C TRP A 975 -14.43 -8.27 -24.21
N TYR A 976 -15.04 -9.45 -24.10
CA TYR A 976 -16.34 -9.79 -24.66
C TYR A 976 -17.19 -10.52 -23.60
N LEU A 977 -18.52 -10.38 -23.65
CA LEU A 977 -19.44 -11.01 -22.69
C LEU A 977 -19.75 -12.49 -23.02
N ASP A 978 -19.29 -12.98 -24.17
CA ASP A 978 -19.56 -14.31 -24.69
C ASP A 978 -18.29 -15.04 -25.19
N LYS A 979 -18.27 -16.37 -25.05
CA LYS A 979 -17.17 -17.23 -25.53
C LYS A 979 -16.97 -17.22 -27.05
N SER A 980 -17.98 -16.80 -27.81
CA SER A 980 -17.91 -16.62 -29.27
C SER A 980 -17.31 -15.28 -29.69
N LEU A 981 -16.98 -14.39 -28.72
CA LEU A 981 -16.32 -13.09 -28.94
C LEU A 981 -17.12 -12.20 -29.91
N THR A 982 -18.44 -12.10 -29.69
CA THR A 982 -19.38 -11.32 -30.51
C THR A 982 -19.95 -10.09 -29.80
N GLN A 983 -20.10 -10.15 -28.48
CA GLN A 983 -20.62 -9.08 -27.63
C GLN A 983 -19.46 -8.33 -26.98
N PHE A 984 -18.90 -7.35 -27.69
CA PHE A 984 -17.80 -6.52 -27.18
C PHE A 984 -18.22 -5.78 -25.90
N ALA A 985 -17.39 -5.87 -24.87
CA ALA A 985 -17.63 -5.29 -23.55
C ALA A 985 -16.73 -4.08 -23.25
N GLY A 986 -15.59 -3.97 -23.93
CA GLY A 986 -14.63 -2.89 -23.78
C GLY A 986 -13.18 -3.34 -23.92
N ALA A 987 -12.30 -2.39 -24.22
CA ALA A 987 -10.84 -2.52 -24.23
C ALA A 987 -10.27 -2.48 -22.80
N TYR A 988 -8.94 -2.47 -22.68
CA TYR A 988 -8.28 -2.16 -21.40
C TYR A 988 -8.63 -0.72 -20.97
N ARG A 989 -8.90 -0.54 -19.66
CA ARG A 989 -9.33 0.72 -19.02
C ARG A 989 -10.70 1.27 -19.43
N ASP A 990 -11.47 0.61 -20.30
CA ASP A 990 -12.90 0.93 -20.45
C ASP A 990 -13.65 0.63 -19.15
N SER A 991 -14.66 1.45 -18.84
CA SER A 991 -15.48 1.29 -17.63
C SER A 991 -16.79 0.54 -17.92
N TYR A 992 -16.93 -0.65 -17.33
CA TYR A 992 -18.12 -1.49 -17.49
C TYR A 992 -18.92 -1.53 -16.18
N ARG A 993 -20.23 -1.28 -16.24
CA ARG A 993 -21.09 -1.21 -15.04
C ARG A 993 -21.59 -2.59 -14.62
N ILE A 994 -21.15 -3.08 -13.47
CA ILE A 994 -21.44 -4.43 -12.97
C ILE A 994 -22.80 -4.44 -12.25
N THR A 995 -23.87 -4.74 -12.98
CA THR A 995 -25.25 -4.87 -12.43
C THR A 995 -25.58 -6.29 -11.94
N LYS A 996 -24.76 -7.28 -12.30
CA LYS A 996 -24.90 -8.71 -12.01
C LYS A 996 -23.57 -9.44 -12.13
N ASP A 997 -23.53 -10.70 -11.71
CA ASP A 997 -22.41 -11.61 -11.98
C ASP A 997 -22.10 -11.66 -13.48
N THR A 998 -20.84 -11.41 -13.85
CA THR A 998 -20.43 -11.15 -15.24
C THR A 998 -19.14 -11.90 -15.58
N ASP A 999 -19.19 -12.71 -16.64
CA ASP A 999 -18.01 -13.36 -17.23
C ASP A 999 -17.49 -12.53 -18.42
N PHE A 1000 -16.21 -12.23 -18.43
CA PHE A 1000 -15.52 -11.56 -19.54
C PHE A 1000 -14.53 -12.52 -20.22
N TYR A 1001 -14.52 -12.53 -21.55
CA TYR A 1001 -13.70 -13.40 -22.40
C TYR A 1001 -12.70 -12.58 -23.22
N ALA A 1002 -11.42 -12.95 -23.18
CA ALA A 1002 -10.35 -12.20 -23.84
C ALA A 1002 -10.21 -12.56 -25.33
N LYS A 1003 -10.28 -11.54 -26.22
CA LYS A 1003 -9.95 -11.70 -27.64
C LYS A 1003 -8.48 -11.40 -27.89
N TRP A 1004 -7.90 -12.18 -28.81
CA TRP A 1004 -6.48 -12.19 -29.14
C TRP A 1004 -6.29 -12.20 -30.65
N GLU A 1005 -5.44 -11.32 -31.17
CA GLU A 1005 -4.96 -11.37 -32.56
C GLU A 1005 -3.48 -11.77 -32.59
N LYS A 1006 -3.05 -12.43 -33.68
CA LYS A 1006 -1.68 -12.97 -33.77
C LYS A 1006 -0.77 -11.95 -34.46
N THR A 1007 0.23 -11.47 -33.73
CA THR A 1007 1.22 -10.50 -34.20
C THR A 1007 1.88 -10.99 -35.50
N ARG A 1008 2.01 -10.10 -36.51
CA ARG A 1008 2.58 -10.44 -37.82
C ARG A 1008 4.03 -9.99 -37.92
N GLU A 1009 4.92 -10.90 -38.30
CA GLU A 1009 6.29 -10.59 -38.70
C GLU A 1009 6.33 -10.21 -40.19
N GLU A 1010 6.77 -8.99 -40.52
CA GLU A 1010 6.96 -8.56 -41.92
C GLU A 1010 8.43 -8.74 -42.36
N HIS A 1011 8.69 -9.82 -43.11
CA HIS A 1011 9.95 -9.94 -43.85
C HIS A 1011 10.02 -8.90 -45.00
N LYS A 1012 11.10 -8.11 -45.03
CA LYS A 1012 11.57 -7.46 -46.27
C LYS A 1012 12.74 -8.26 -46.86
N LYS A 1013 12.69 -8.48 -48.18
CA LYS A 1013 13.64 -9.32 -48.93
C LYS A 1013 15.02 -8.67 -49.10
N GLY A 1014 16.04 -9.52 -49.09
CA GLY A 1014 17.30 -9.34 -49.80
C GLY A 1014 17.71 -10.65 -50.48
N ASP A 1015 17.93 -10.62 -51.79
CA ASP A 1015 18.57 -11.68 -52.60
C ASP A 1015 20.10 -11.66 -52.34
N ASN A 1016 20.90 -12.73 -52.46
CA ASN A 1016 20.68 -14.19 -52.62
C ASN A 1016 22.04 -14.94 -52.35
N THR A 1017 22.08 -16.26 -52.58
CA THR A 1017 23.20 -17.22 -52.75
C THR A 1017 23.64 -18.13 -51.59
N ASP A 1018 23.48 -19.44 -51.86
CA ASP A 1018 24.23 -20.64 -51.47
C ASP A 1018 24.40 -21.10 -50.00
N ASP A 1019 23.52 -22.05 -49.68
CA ASP A 1019 23.83 -23.47 -49.37
C ASP A 1019 24.14 -23.91 -47.93
N SER A 1020 24.02 -25.24 -47.75
CA SER A 1020 24.05 -26.07 -46.53
C SER A 1020 25.12 -25.70 -45.48
N THR A 1021 24.91 -25.93 -44.17
CA THR A 1021 24.35 -27.15 -43.54
C THR A 1021 23.64 -26.90 -42.20
N ASP A 1022 22.74 -27.81 -41.82
CA ASP A 1022 22.28 -27.96 -40.42
C ASP A 1022 23.38 -28.58 -39.55
N GLN A 1023 23.90 -27.79 -38.60
CA GLN A 1023 24.44 -28.31 -37.34
C GLN A 1023 24.37 -27.22 -36.26
N GLY A 1024 23.86 -27.59 -35.09
CA GLY A 1024 23.53 -26.63 -34.04
C GLY A 1024 24.74 -26.00 -33.37
N ASN A 1025 24.63 -24.70 -33.09
CA ASN A 1025 25.38 -24.06 -32.01
C ASN A 1025 24.37 -23.37 -31.07
N SER A 1026 24.58 -23.45 -29.76
CA SER A 1026 23.70 -22.84 -28.78
C SER A 1026 23.93 -21.32 -28.75
N ALA A 1027 23.15 -20.58 -29.53
CA ALA A 1027 23.04 -19.14 -29.36
C ALA A 1027 22.54 -18.84 -27.94
N GLU A 1028 23.31 -18.07 -27.18
CA GLU A 1028 22.98 -17.73 -25.80
C GLU A 1028 21.62 -17.02 -25.75
N VAL A 1029 20.79 -17.41 -24.78
CA VAL A 1029 19.61 -16.61 -24.43
C VAL A 1029 20.14 -15.38 -23.70
N VAL A 1030 20.49 -14.35 -24.47
CA VAL A 1030 20.80 -13.03 -23.95
C VAL A 1030 19.56 -12.54 -23.23
N ASP A 1031 19.62 -12.40 -21.90
CA ASP A 1031 18.55 -11.79 -21.12
C ASP A 1031 18.28 -10.39 -21.69
N THR A 1032 17.09 -10.17 -22.25
CA THR A 1032 16.68 -8.87 -22.77
C THR A 1032 15.67 -8.22 -21.83
N TYR A 1033 15.90 -6.96 -21.51
CA TYR A 1033 14.87 -6.11 -20.93
C TYR A 1033 14.01 -5.48 -22.02
N THR A 1034 12.71 -5.40 -21.73
CA THR A 1034 11.67 -4.86 -22.60
C THR A 1034 11.30 -3.47 -22.10
N VAL A 1035 11.68 -2.43 -22.86
CA VAL A 1035 11.24 -1.05 -22.60
C VAL A 1035 9.97 -0.81 -23.42
N LYS A 1036 8.85 -0.58 -22.76
CA LYS A 1036 7.57 -0.17 -23.37
C LYS A 1036 7.46 1.35 -23.37
N TYR A 1037 6.83 1.92 -24.39
CA TYR A 1037 6.67 3.36 -24.59
C TYR A 1037 5.16 3.69 -24.67
N ASP A 1038 4.60 4.15 -23.55
CA ASP A 1038 3.21 4.63 -23.47
C ASP A 1038 3.17 6.11 -23.85
N ALA A 1039 2.65 6.40 -25.05
CA ALA A 1039 2.52 7.76 -25.55
C ALA A 1039 1.48 8.62 -24.80
N ASN A 1040 0.83 8.12 -23.74
CA ASN A 1040 0.07 8.92 -22.76
C ASN A 1040 -0.97 9.87 -23.40
N GLY A 1041 -1.76 9.34 -24.35
CA GLY A 1041 -2.74 10.09 -25.14
C GLY A 1041 -2.21 10.69 -26.45
N GLY A 1042 -0.96 10.43 -26.81
CA GLY A 1042 -0.39 10.61 -28.15
C GLY A 1042 -0.16 9.28 -28.87
N THR A 1043 0.74 9.32 -29.86
CA THR A 1043 1.24 8.16 -30.62
C THR A 1043 2.77 8.08 -30.53
N VAL A 1044 3.34 6.89 -30.69
CA VAL A 1044 4.79 6.68 -30.74
C VAL A 1044 5.09 5.64 -31.82
N LYS A 1045 6.13 5.88 -32.62
CA LYS A 1045 6.44 5.04 -33.78
C LYS A 1045 6.86 3.60 -33.42
N GLU A 1046 7.52 3.44 -32.28
CA GLU A 1046 7.92 2.16 -31.70
C GLU A 1046 7.37 2.13 -30.26
N SER A 1047 6.34 1.32 -30.03
CA SER A 1047 5.63 1.23 -28.72
C SER A 1047 6.31 0.30 -27.72
N SER A 1048 7.28 -0.49 -28.16
CA SER A 1048 8.22 -1.18 -27.28
C SER A 1048 9.48 -1.60 -28.04
N VAL A 1049 10.56 -1.81 -27.29
CA VAL A 1049 11.86 -2.27 -27.79
C VAL A 1049 12.45 -3.27 -26.80
N ARG A 1050 13.24 -4.22 -27.31
CA ARG A 1050 14.02 -5.15 -26.48
C ARG A 1050 15.50 -4.86 -26.64
N VAL A 1051 16.18 -4.74 -25.50
CA VAL A 1051 17.60 -4.46 -25.42
C VAL A 1051 18.27 -5.50 -24.51
N ALA A 1052 19.49 -5.91 -24.85
CA ALA A 1052 20.26 -6.84 -24.03
C ALA A 1052 20.54 -6.24 -22.65
N LYS A 1053 20.53 -7.07 -21.60
CA LYS A 1053 20.87 -6.68 -20.24
C LYS A 1053 22.25 -6.01 -20.19
N GLY A 1054 22.28 -4.73 -19.79
CA GLY A 1054 23.48 -3.92 -19.76
C GLY A 1054 23.84 -3.17 -21.07
N ALA A 1055 23.03 -3.27 -22.12
CA ALA A 1055 23.14 -2.45 -23.33
C ALA A 1055 22.18 -1.24 -23.29
N ASP A 1056 22.50 -0.20 -24.04
CA ASP A 1056 21.74 1.05 -24.06
C ASP A 1056 20.75 1.07 -25.23
N VAL A 1057 19.60 1.72 -25.04
CA VAL A 1057 18.57 1.90 -26.07
C VAL A 1057 18.28 3.37 -26.34
N LYS A 1058 18.02 3.72 -27.60
CA LYS A 1058 17.64 5.09 -27.96
C LYS A 1058 16.16 5.32 -27.76
N LEU A 1059 15.84 6.41 -27.08
CA LEU A 1059 14.47 6.83 -26.80
C LEU A 1059 13.80 7.37 -28.09
N PRO A 1060 12.61 6.87 -28.49
CA PRO A 1060 11.91 7.35 -29.68
C PRO A 1060 11.31 8.74 -29.47
N VAL A 1061 10.80 9.34 -30.56
CA VAL A 1061 9.90 10.50 -30.49
C VAL A 1061 8.45 10.02 -30.44
N ALA A 1062 7.63 10.70 -29.63
CA ALA A 1062 6.19 10.58 -29.65
C ALA A 1062 5.56 11.85 -30.23
N GLU A 1063 4.39 11.73 -30.85
CA GLU A 1063 3.63 12.81 -31.48
C GLU A 1063 2.19 12.85 -30.93
N ARG A 1064 1.66 14.04 -30.66
CA ARG A 1064 0.28 14.23 -30.18
C ARG A 1064 -0.29 15.53 -30.72
N GLU A 1065 -1.48 15.46 -31.33
CA GLU A 1065 -2.10 16.62 -31.95
C GLU A 1065 -2.41 17.72 -30.91
N GLY A 1066 -1.86 18.92 -31.12
CA GLY A 1066 -1.97 20.04 -30.19
C GLY A 1066 -1.12 19.93 -28.92
N PHE A 1067 -0.14 19.02 -28.85
CA PHE A 1067 0.78 18.89 -27.71
C PHE A 1067 2.25 18.66 -28.12
N THR A 1068 3.16 19.31 -27.42
CA THR A 1068 4.61 19.24 -27.63
C THR A 1068 5.22 18.17 -26.73
N PHE A 1069 5.97 17.23 -27.32
CA PHE A 1069 6.62 16.14 -26.60
C PHE A 1069 7.83 16.63 -25.78
N LYS A 1070 7.84 16.39 -24.46
CA LYS A 1070 8.96 16.77 -23.56
C LYS A 1070 9.97 15.66 -23.30
N GLY A 1071 9.57 14.40 -23.44
CA GLY A 1071 10.42 13.23 -23.21
C GLY A 1071 9.70 12.09 -22.48
N TRP A 1072 10.48 11.10 -22.07
CA TRP A 1072 10.04 9.87 -21.41
C TRP A 1072 10.28 9.92 -19.90
N TYR A 1073 9.34 9.37 -19.15
CA TYR A 1073 9.32 9.36 -17.68
C TYR A 1073 8.93 7.98 -17.13
N THR A 1074 9.32 7.63 -15.90
CA THR A 1074 8.82 6.43 -15.21
C THR A 1074 7.39 6.62 -14.69
N ASP A 1075 6.75 5.56 -14.18
CA ASP A 1075 5.46 5.65 -13.48
C ASP A 1075 5.52 6.51 -12.20
N ARG A 1076 6.72 6.80 -11.69
CA ARG A 1076 6.99 7.71 -10.56
C ARG A 1076 7.23 9.17 -10.97
N LYS A 1077 7.00 9.53 -12.24
CA LYS A 1077 7.34 10.83 -12.87
C LYS A 1077 8.83 11.16 -12.96
N GLU A 1078 9.71 10.20 -12.73
CA GLU A 1078 11.16 10.40 -12.84
C GLU A 1078 11.57 10.54 -14.31
N PHE A 1079 12.37 11.55 -14.66
CA PHE A 1079 12.69 11.86 -16.05
C PHE A 1079 13.82 10.99 -16.60
N ILE A 1080 13.53 10.25 -17.68
CA ILE A 1080 14.46 9.30 -18.30
C ILE A 1080 15.15 9.86 -19.54
N GLY A 1081 14.54 10.80 -20.26
CA GLY A 1081 15.21 11.53 -21.33
C GLY A 1081 14.35 11.98 -22.51
N LYS A 1082 14.91 12.84 -23.37
CA LYS A 1082 14.26 13.33 -24.59
C LYS A 1082 14.44 12.35 -25.77
N ALA A 1083 13.66 12.53 -26.83
CA ALA A 1083 13.81 11.79 -28.07
C ALA A 1083 15.27 11.84 -28.60
N GLY A 1084 15.80 10.69 -29.02
CA GLY A 1084 17.19 10.52 -29.47
C GLY A 1084 18.21 10.34 -28.35
N GLY A 1085 17.85 10.59 -27.09
CA GLY A 1085 18.66 10.27 -25.91
C GLY A 1085 18.85 8.76 -25.73
N THR A 1086 19.83 8.37 -24.89
CA THR A 1086 20.11 6.96 -24.58
C THR A 1086 19.72 6.64 -23.15
N TYR A 1087 19.05 5.50 -22.96
CA TYR A 1087 18.62 4.97 -21.67
C TYR A 1087 19.10 3.53 -21.51
N LYS A 1088 19.45 3.13 -20.29
CA LYS A 1088 19.99 1.82 -19.94
C LYS A 1088 19.08 1.14 -18.93
N PRO A 1089 18.13 0.28 -19.35
CA PRO A 1089 17.24 -0.41 -18.42
C PRO A 1089 17.98 -1.47 -17.60
N ASP A 1090 17.58 -1.59 -16.34
CA ASP A 1090 18.00 -2.60 -15.37
C ASP A 1090 16.94 -3.70 -15.17
N GLN A 1091 15.73 -3.50 -15.70
CA GLN A 1091 14.57 -4.39 -15.67
C GLN A 1091 13.59 -4.11 -16.83
N ASP A 1092 12.56 -4.95 -17.01
CA ASP A 1092 11.41 -4.67 -17.88
C ASP A 1092 10.64 -3.45 -17.33
N ILE A 1093 10.47 -2.39 -18.14
CA ILE A 1093 9.93 -1.10 -17.69
C ILE A 1093 8.99 -0.48 -18.73
N CYS A 1094 7.99 0.28 -18.26
CA CYS A 1094 7.14 1.10 -19.11
C CYS A 1094 7.46 2.59 -18.87
N LEU A 1095 7.79 3.30 -19.93
CA LEU A 1095 8.06 4.73 -19.92
C LEU A 1095 6.89 5.49 -20.54
N TYR A 1096 6.54 6.62 -19.94
CA TYR A 1096 5.37 7.43 -20.27
C TYR A 1096 5.78 8.76 -20.91
N ALA A 1097 5.05 9.19 -21.93
CA ALA A 1097 5.31 10.45 -22.60
C ALA A 1097 4.84 11.66 -21.78
N GLY A 1098 5.73 12.64 -21.59
CA GLY A 1098 5.40 13.97 -21.07
C GLY A 1098 4.97 14.93 -22.19
N TRP A 1099 3.92 15.70 -21.92
CA TRP A 1099 3.25 16.56 -22.90
C TRP A 1099 2.98 17.96 -22.33
N ASP A 1100 3.42 19.00 -23.04
CA ASP A 1100 2.89 20.36 -22.90
C ASP A 1100 1.84 20.62 -23.97
N LYS A 1101 0.86 21.49 -23.72
CA LYS A 1101 -0.11 21.88 -24.74
C LYS A 1101 0.51 22.90 -25.70
N SER A 1102 0.46 22.65 -27.00
CA SER A 1102 1.00 23.56 -28.01
C SER A 1102 0.10 24.78 -28.18
N ALA A 1103 0.69 25.98 -28.19
CA ALA A 1103 -0.02 27.21 -28.51
C ALA A 1103 -0.31 27.30 -30.02
N GLY A 1104 -1.50 27.78 -30.39
CA GLY A 1104 -1.85 28.07 -31.78
C GLY A 1104 -1.17 29.36 -32.24
N GLY A 1105 -0.33 29.29 -33.27
CA GLY A 1105 0.40 30.44 -33.80
C GLY A 1105 -0.32 31.17 -34.93
N SER A 1106 -0.07 32.47 -35.07
CA SER A 1106 -0.16 33.15 -36.36
C SER A 1106 1.12 32.91 -37.16
N ALA A 1107 1.00 32.75 -38.47
CA ALA A 1107 2.15 32.48 -39.35
C ALA A 1107 2.97 33.75 -39.62
N GLU A 1108 4.26 33.57 -39.93
CA GLU A 1108 5.07 34.59 -40.60
C GLU A 1108 5.80 33.97 -41.81
N ASP A 1109 6.15 34.81 -42.78
CA ASP A 1109 6.46 34.39 -44.16
C ASP A 1109 7.97 34.20 -44.43
N THR A 1110 8.31 33.88 -45.66
CA THR A 1110 9.62 33.34 -46.06
C THR A 1110 10.75 34.37 -46.23
N ASN A 1111 11.99 33.83 -46.17
CA ASN A 1111 13.25 34.35 -46.70
C ASN A 1111 14.10 35.36 -45.88
N SER A 1112 15.13 34.79 -45.22
CA SER A 1112 16.54 35.06 -45.50
C SER A 1112 17.05 36.51 -45.54
N SER A 1113 17.81 36.90 -44.52
CA SER A 1113 19.12 37.53 -44.75
C SER A 1113 20.10 37.26 -43.59
N SER A 1114 21.36 37.67 -43.77
CA SER A 1114 22.50 37.29 -42.93
C SER A 1114 22.99 38.40 -42.01
N GLY A 1115 23.59 38.03 -40.87
CA GLY A 1115 24.82 38.68 -40.42
C GLY A 1115 24.85 39.22 -38.99
N THR A 1116 25.77 38.68 -38.19
CA THR A 1116 26.19 39.27 -36.91
C THR A 1116 26.91 40.61 -37.10
N LYS A 1117 26.61 41.64 -36.29
CA LYS A 1117 27.62 42.58 -35.77
C LYS A 1117 27.19 43.47 -34.60
N THR A 1118 28.05 43.43 -33.58
CA THR A 1118 28.35 44.43 -32.53
C THR A 1118 28.05 45.91 -32.84
N GLY A 1119 27.58 46.66 -31.83
CA GLY A 1119 27.68 48.13 -31.78
C GLY A 1119 26.95 48.77 -30.60
N ALA A 1120 27.67 49.40 -29.66
CA ALA A 1120 27.10 50.10 -28.50
C ALA A 1120 26.89 51.61 -28.75
N ALA A 1121 26.01 52.28 -27.98
CA ALA A 1121 26.36 53.44 -27.12
C ALA A 1121 25.17 54.29 -26.58
N VAL A 1122 25.13 54.46 -25.25
CA VAL A 1122 25.01 55.72 -24.46
C VAL A 1122 23.93 56.79 -24.78
N ALA A 1123 22.99 56.99 -23.83
CA ALA A 1123 22.62 58.27 -23.14
C ALA A 1123 21.43 57.96 -22.18
N ASP A 1124 21.34 58.29 -20.88
CA ASP A 1124 21.83 59.37 -19.99
C ASP A 1124 20.77 60.46 -19.67
N THR A 1125 20.83 61.00 -18.44
CA THR A 1125 19.94 62.00 -17.76
C THR A 1125 18.54 61.52 -17.31
N GLY A 1126 17.99 61.92 -16.14
CA GLY A 1126 18.64 62.49 -14.95
C GLY A 1126 17.82 63.48 -14.10
N SER A 1127 17.62 63.17 -12.80
CA SER A 1127 17.31 64.09 -11.67
C SER A 1127 15.90 64.72 -11.52
N GLY A 1128 15.42 64.86 -10.26
CA GLY A 1128 14.27 65.72 -9.87
C GLY A 1128 13.59 65.32 -8.54
N VAL A 1129 13.37 66.25 -7.58
CA VAL A 1129 12.84 65.98 -6.21
C VAL A 1129 11.93 67.13 -5.68
N SER A 1130 11.03 66.84 -4.72
CA SER A 1130 10.11 67.73 -3.92
C SER A 1130 8.79 68.21 -4.61
N GLY A 1131 7.69 68.61 -3.94
CA GLY A 1131 7.24 68.66 -2.50
C GLY A 1131 6.35 69.91 -2.22
N ASP A 1132 5.39 70.01 -1.26
CA ASP A 1132 4.77 69.09 -0.28
C ASP A 1132 3.44 69.68 0.33
N LYS A 1133 2.36 68.87 0.45
CA LYS A 1133 1.12 69.01 1.29
C LYS A 1133 0.07 70.16 1.12
N LYS A 1134 -1.11 69.89 1.73
CA LYS A 1134 -2.26 70.76 2.18
C LYS A 1134 -3.44 71.01 1.19
N THR A 1135 -4.74 71.18 1.58
CA THR A 1135 -5.47 71.06 2.89
C THR A 1135 -7.02 70.97 2.74
N ASP A 1136 -7.68 70.30 3.72
CA ASP A 1136 -8.97 70.61 4.40
C ASP A 1136 -10.36 70.59 3.71
N ILE A 1137 -11.41 70.68 4.55
CA ILE A 1137 -12.82 70.22 4.40
C ILE A 1137 -13.83 71.41 4.46
N PRO A 1138 -15.15 71.20 4.19
CA PRO A 1138 -16.14 71.27 5.29
C PRO A 1138 -17.36 70.31 5.20
N THR A 1139 -18.26 70.38 6.20
CA THR A 1139 -19.30 69.38 6.57
C THR A 1139 -20.76 69.85 6.45
N VAL A 1140 -21.74 68.93 6.63
CA VAL A 1140 -23.04 69.03 7.40
C VAL A 1140 -24.05 67.94 6.92
N GLY A 1141 -24.87 67.24 7.74
CA GLY A 1141 -24.91 67.06 9.20
C GLY A 1141 -26.30 66.66 9.79
N LYS A 1142 -26.32 66.05 11.01
CA LYS A 1142 -27.47 65.84 11.96
C LYS A 1142 -28.58 64.80 11.60
N SER A 1143 -29.34 64.16 12.52
CA SER A 1143 -29.23 63.92 14.00
C SER A 1143 -30.40 63.06 14.56
N GLY A 1144 -30.22 62.24 15.63
CA GLY A 1144 -31.33 61.77 16.50
C GLY A 1144 -31.14 60.45 17.29
N ASN A 1145 -31.59 60.40 18.56
CA ASN A 1145 -31.68 59.19 19.43
C ASN A 1145 -33.14 58.62 19.41
N THR A 1146 -33.58 57.51 20.05
CA THR A 1146 -33.14 56.74 21.25
C THR A 1146 -33.68 55.28 21.27
N ALA A 1147 -32.79 54.32 21.59
CA ALA A 1147 -32.90 53.19 22.55
C ALA A 1147 -34.10 52.19 22.66
N VAL A 1148 -33.71 50.94 23.02
CA VAL A 1148 -34.45 49.81 23.67
C VAL A 1148 -35.26 48.83 22.79
N GLY A 1149 -34.88 47.54 22.82
CA GLY A 1149 -35.77 46.38 22.59
C GLY A 1149 -35.28 45.32 21.58
N GLY A 1150 -34.89 44.13 22.07
CA GLY A 1150 -34.86 42.88 21.28
C GLY A 1150 -36.01 41.94 21.69
N PRO A 1151 -36.03 40.64 21.32
CA PRO A 1151 -34.99 39.85 20.62
C PRO A 1151 -35.52 39.05 19.39
N GLY A 1152 -34.68 38.23 18.74
CA GLY A 1152 -35.15 37.07 17.94
C GLY A 1152 -34.46 36.82 16.60
N ALA A 1153 -33.45 35.94 16.62
CA ALA A 1153 -32.76 35.24 15.51
C ALA A 1153 -33.23 35.42 14.04
N GLY A 1154 -32.28 35.72 13.15
CA GLY A 1154 -32.42 35.60 11.70
C GLY A 1154 -31.07 35.50 10.97
N THR A 1155 -30.83 34.34 10.34
CA THR A 1155 -29.93 34.05 9.19
C THR A 1155 -28.50 34.62 9.10
N GLU A 1156 -27.56 33.68 8.93
CA GLU A 1156 -26.46 33.66 7.94
C GLU A 1156 -25.29 34.67 8.05
N ASN A 1157 -24.08 34.12 8.13
CA ASN A 1157 -22.84 34.79 7.76
C ASN A 1157 -21.70 33.79 7.51
N GLY A 1158 -21.02 33.93 6.37
CA GLY A 1158 -19.63 33.50 6.19
C GLY A 1158 -19.37 32.09 5.61
N PRO A 1159 -18.23 31.88 4.92
CA PRO A 1159 -18.13 30.84 3.88
C PRO A 1159 -16.80 30.03 3.97
N VAL A 1160 -16.30 29.62 2.80
CA VAL A 1160 -14.99 29.00 2.48
C VAL A 1160 -14.92 27.48 2.57
N ILE A 1161 -14.72 26.88 1.40
CA ILE A 1161 -14.16 25.54 1.19
C ILE A 1161 -12.70 25.76 0.78
N GLN A 1162 -11.75 25.01 1.36
CA GLN A 1162 -10.43 24.87 0.76
C GLN A 1162 -9.82 23.47 0.99
N THR A 1163 -9.13 22.98 -0.03
CA THR A 1163 -8.29 21.77 -0.05
C THR A 1163 -6.88 22.09 0.47
N GLY A 1164 -6.06 21.17 0.99
CA GLY A 1164 -6.22 19.73 1.24
C GLY A 1164 -4.84 19.01 1.23
N ARG A 1165 -4.78 17.73 1.66
CA ARG A 1165 -3.54 16.89 1.82
C ARG A 1165 -2.64 17.34 3.00
N THR A 1166 -1.74 16.54 3.60
CA THR A 1166 -1.26 15.15 3.33
C THR A 1166 -1.00 14.37 4.65
N SER A 1167 -0.64 13.08 4.58
CA SER A 1167 -0.25 12.17 5.71
C SER A 1167 1.22 11.69 5.52
N PRO A 1168 1.84 10.70 6.24
CA PRO A 1168 1.36 9.52 7.02
C PRO A 1168 1.45 9.74 8.58
N ILE A 1169 1.81 8.87 9.57
CA ILE A 1169 2.44 7.54 9.77
C ILE A 1169 1.75 6.72 10.91
N TYR A 1170 2.20 5.47 11.12
CA TYR A 1170 1.84 4.41 12.09
C TYR A 1170 2.03 4.78 13.59
N LEU A 1171 1.59 4.02 14.63
CA LEU A 1171 1.61 2.53 14.82
C LEU A 1171 0.72 2.03 16.02
N LEU A 1172 0.23 0.76 15.98
CA LEU A 1172 -0.48 -0.05 17.03
C LEU A 1172 -1.89 0.46 17.50
N ALA A 1173 -2.99 -0.31 17.56
CA ALA A 1173 -3.37 -1.54 18.32
C ALA A 1173 -3.73 -1.25 19.81
N VAL A 1174 -4.74 -1.83 20.50
CA VAL A 1174 -5.33 -3.20 20.51
C VAL A 1174 -6.88 -3.17 20.76
N LEU A 1175 -7.53 -4.35 20.69
CA LEU A 1175 -8.93 -4.75 20.98
C LEU A 1175 -9.69 -4.04 22.13
N GLY A 1176 -11.02 -4.03 22.02
CA GLY A 1176 -11.94 -3.83 23.15
C GLY A 1176 -13.41 -4.15 22.82
N MET A 1177 -13.95 -5.27 23.33
CA MET A 1177 -15.38 -5.60 23.26
C MET A 1177 -15.85 -6.30 24.57
N ALA A 1178 -17.15 -6.15 24.88
CA ALA A 1178 -17.84 -6.58 26.11
C ALA A 1178 -17.46 -5.82 27.40
N GLY A 1179 -18.46 -5.50 28.23
CA GLY A 1179 -18.27 -4.76 29.49
C GLY A 1179 -19.42 -3.86 29.94
N ILE A 1180 -20.70 -4.29 29.82
CA ILE A 1180 -21.83 -3.51 30.36
C ILE A 1180 -21.93 -3.73 31.88
N LEU A 1181 -21.86 -2.64 32.66
CA LEU A 1181 -22.46 -2.61 34.00
C LEU A 1181 -22.91 -1.18 34.38
N LEU A 1182 -24.00 -1.08 35.14
CA LEU A 1182 -24.67 0.20 35.41
C LEU A 1182 -24.21 0.88 36.71
N ALA A 1183 -23.91 2.18 36.56
CA ALA A 1183 -24.38 3.32 37.37
C ALA A 1183 -24.38 3.30 38.92
N ALA A 1184 -23.91 4.44 39.45
CA ALA A 1184 -24.20 5.05 40.76
C ALA A 1184 -23.53 4.41 42.00
N LEU A 1185 -22.81 5.18 42.84
CA LEU A 1185 -23.42 6.26 43.63
C LEU A 1185 -22.45 7.36 44.14
N SER A 1186 -23.03 8.55 44.33
CA SER A 1186 -22.71 9.58 45.34
C SER A 1186 -21.29 10.15 45.48
N VAL A 1187 -21.06 11.27 44.80
CA VAL A 1187 -20.83 12.60 45.42
C VAL A 1187 -20.30 12.63 46.87
N ARG A 1188 -19.11 13.24 47.05
CA ARG A 1188 -18.89 14.26 48.10
C ARG A 1188 -17.76 15.22 47.73
N GLU A 1189 -18.04 16.53 47.75
CA GLU A 1189 -17.00 17.56 47.65
C GLU A 1189 -16.16 17.62 48.94
N GLY A 1190 -14.83 17.71 48.79
CA GLY A 1190 -13.88 18.08 49.85
C GLY A 1190 -12.96 19.19 49.34
N LYS A 1191 -13.20 20.43 49.78
CA LYS A 1191 -12.44 21.62 49.31
C LYS A 1191 -11.20 21.89 50.17
N ARG A 1192 -10.13 22.38 49.51
CA ARG A 1192 -8.91 23.02 50.06
C ARG A 1192 -7.89 22.07 50.73
N SER A 1193 -6.56 22.31 50.63
CA SER A 1193 -5.80 23.27 49.78
C SER A 1193 -4.29 23.01 49.80
N SER A 1194 -3.61 23.48 48.73
CA SER A 1194 -2.25 24.10 48.73
C SER A 1194 -1.02 23.34 49.26
N GLY A 1195 -0.02 23.17 48.39
CA GLY A 1195 1.38 22.89 48.75
C GLY A 1195 1.71 21.40 48.87
N GLU A 1196 2.86 20.92 48.40
CA GLU A 1196 3.94 21.55 47.59
C GLU A 1196 4.29 20.66 46.39
#